data_AF-A0A9W6T0R7-F1
#
_entry.id   AF-A0A9W6T0R7-F1
#
_cell.length_a   1.000
_cell.length_b   1.000
_cell.length_c   1.000
_cell.angle_alpha   90.00
_cell.angle_beta   90.00
_cell.angle_gamma   90.00
#
_symmetry.space_group_name_H-M   'P 1'
#
loop_
_entity.id
_entity.type
_entity.pdbx_description
1 polymer ?
#
loop_
_entity_poly.entity_id
_entity_poly.type
_entity_poly.pdbx_seq_one_letter_code
_entity_poly.pdbx_strand_id
1 'polypeptide(L)'
;MEKIIMSPSINFTTSPQLEELVDTVVVKNLKYKAKLLNYKCTAHTKESTNSFDAVPLTISLNMKTSFWKASLSDDLKYSINYAVMCRNILDYCDKSSSKIYKSLENLGESLLRDVIINEKSPCTFSELKIEQKATNENKNYDSIELTLNRYSETNTEGNQFSVKQLESVPDIVRINGLKLDTIIGIFKEERLAKQPIILDLELKVDNEKTSTTANYLNYYDLIDKVHNYLELSNFKTVEALVLNTSNLIFLQSKNIIGCKVAVLKSEILEFTDGVGVTIDRERENVTEAELVSFQKNELSSASTDEINFSLTNLNSETILNESKDHEYTVYIAFGSNQGNQLENIEIAIQSLNEREIKVKTTSTLYMSKPMYYLDQPDFVNGVLKASTKLSPSDLLKSLKEIEYDVLKRVKKFDNGPRSIDLDIILYDNLIVSEPDLNIPHISMLERSFVLCPLCELVPPDYLHPVTAEPIHSHLDQLLKTSVDSSIQESIDLLSLVPLPRKQIQPVDKDSKSVTHGFRRLEFDMFTGEKTGTKLMGILNVTPDSFSDGGLNISLNKALQTVKEMYDEGVDIIDIGGCSTRPGSEQPLPDEELNRVLPIIKAIRELEAPYCDVLLSIDTYRASIAEQAILAGIDIINDISSGTFDEEMFEVVAKYGVPYVMSHTRGDIQTMSKLVDYSRDEKNMNTIEYINRNEYEYLSDDEIVISCEIAKELSQRIQSAISRGVKRWQIITDPGIGFAKNLKQNLVTIRATRLIKSYSILLKDETTETTEFISLKRLPILLGPSRKKFIGTLTDKTVAKDRTIGTCATVMSCIGYGADVVRAHDYREVREVCQMGDAIYKRRVNNKSLV
;
A
#
# COMPACT_ATOMS: atom_id res chain seq x y z
N MET A 1 -11.02 32.96 40.90
CA MET A 1 -9.84 33.77 40.52
C MET A 1 -9.82 33.83 39.02
N GLU A 2 -10.50 34.82 38.45
CA GLU A 2 -10.52 35.11 37.02
C GLU A 2 -9.13 35.60 36.60
N LYS A 3 -8.46 34.86 35.72
CA LYS A 3 -7.24 35.33 35.06
C LYS A 3 -7.66 36.30 33.95
N ILE A 4 -7.52 37.58 34.26
CA ILE A 4 -7.52 38.67 33.28
C ILE A 4 -6.38 38.38 32.29
N ILE A 5 -6.75 38.05 31.04
CA ILE A 5 -5.82 37.96 29.92
C ILE A 5 -5.40 39.40 29.60
N MET A 6 -4.17 39.76 29.97
CA MET A 6 -3.55 41.01 29.54
C MET A 6 -3.23 40.89 28.04
N SER A 7 -3.81 41.77 27.23
CA SER A 7 -3.42 42.01 25.84
C SER A 7 -1.94 42.43 25.76
N PRO A 8 -1.19 42.08 24.70
CA PRO A 8 0.18 42.54 24.56
C PRO A 8 0.20 44.07 24.38
N SER A 9 0.99 44.74 25.20
CA SER A 9 1.27 46.17 25.11
C SER A 9 2.09 46.45 23.83
N ILE A 10 1.44 47.05 22.83
CA ILE A 10 2.08 47.57 21.62
C ILE A 10 2.90 48.80 22.03
N ASN A 11 4.23 48.77 21.82
CA ASN A 11 5.11 49.93 21.99
C ASN A 11 4.99 50.84 20.75
N PHE A 12 4.49 52.06 20.95
CA PHE A 12 4.37 53.10 19.93
C PHE A 12 5.65 53.96 19.96
N THR A 13 6.63 53.73 19.08
CA THR A 13 7.92 54.46 19.11
C THR A 13 8.33 55.16 17.81
N THR A 14 7.40 55.72 17.04
CA THR A 14 7.78 56.49 15.82
C THR A 14 7.02 57.78 15.53
N SER A 15 6.15 58.29 16.42
CA SER A 15 5.61 59.65 16.29
C SER A 15 5.48 60.36 17.64
N PRO A 16 6.06 61.57 17.83
CA PRO A 16 5.96 62.33 19.09
C PRO A 16 4.52 62.67 19.51
N GLN A 17 3.54 62.59 18.60
CA GLN A 17 2.12 62.85 18.90
C GLN A 17 1.39 61.67 19.56
N LEU A 18 1.94 60.46 19.52
CA LEU A 18 1.31 59.26 20.10
C LEU A 18 1.70 59.01 21.57
N GLU A 19 2.79 59.61 22.06
CA GLU A 19 3.28 59.43 23.44
C GLU A 19 2.38 60.04 24.53
N GLU A 20 1.49 60.99 24.19
CA GLU A 20 0.55 61.63 25.14
C GLU A 20 -0.83 60.93 25.26
N LEU A 21 -1.08 59.84 24.51
CA LEU A 21 -2.40 59.22 24.37
C LEU A 21 -2.49 57.90 25.16
N VAL A 22 -2.95 57.98 26.41
CA VAL A 22 -2.96 56.83 27.35
C VAL A 22 -4.34 56.21 27.57
N ASP A 23 -5.43 56.88 27.14
CA ASP A 23 -6.79 56.46 27.47
C ASP A 23 -7.57 55.92 26.27
N THR A 24 -8.51 54.99 26.50
CA THR A 24 -9.30 54.31 25.46
C THR A 24 -10.79 54.39 25.74
N VAL A 25 -11.57 54.85 24.75
CA VAL A 25 -13.04 54.75 24.73
C VAL A 25 -13.45 53.57 23.86
N VAL A 26 -14.27 52.67 24.41
CA VAL A 26 -14.70 51.44 23.74
C VAL A 26 -16.20 51.49 23.41
N VAL A 27 -16.55 51.33 22.14
CA VAL A 27 -17.92 51.07 21.67
C VAL A 27 -17.99 49.63 21.20
N LYS A 28 -18.88 48.82 21.77
CA LYS A 28 -19.05 47.41 21.38
C LYS A 28 -20.38 47.20 20.66
N ASN A 29 -20.31 46.44 19.58
CA ASN A 29 -21.44 45.79 18.93
C ASN A 29 -22.59 46.72 18.46
N LEU A 30 -22.26 47.85 17.85
CA LEU A 30 -23.23 48.71 17.18
C LEU A 30 -23.79 47.97 15.95
N LYS A 31 -25.10 47.71 15.93
CA LYS A 31 -25.76 46.95 14.85
C LYS A 31 -26.19 47.86 13.71
N TYR A 32 -25.86 47.47 12.48
CA TYR A 32 -26.15 48.23 11.26
C TYR A 32 -26.51 47.28 10.09
N LYS A 33 -27.10 47.79 9.00
CA LYS A 33 -27.34 47.05 7.75
C LYS A 33 -26.80 47.79 6.54
N ALA A 34 -25.91 47.18 5.75
CA ALA A 34 -25.28 47.81 4.57
C ALA A 34 -25.51 47.02 3.28
N LYS A 35 -25.53 47.71 2.12
CA LYS A 35 -25.49 47.07 0.79
C LYS A 35 -24.04 46.98 0.29
N LEU A 36 -23.57 45.76 0.06
CA LEU A 36 -22.20 45.45 -0.36
C LEU A 36 -22.19 44.84 -1.77
N LEU A 37 -21.29 45.28 -2.65
CA LEU A 37 -21.20 44.82 -4.05
C LEU A 37 -20.66 43.37 -4.16
N ASN A 38 -19.59 43.05 -3.41
CA ASN A 38 -18.92 41.74 -3.47
C ASN A 38 -19.65 40.63 -2.67
N TYR A 39 -20.86 40.88 -2.20
CA TYR A 39 -21.58 40.00 -1.28
C TYR A 39 -22.12 38.71 -1.93
N LYS A 40 -22.35 38.70 -3.25
CA LYS A 40 -22.93 37.55 -3.98
C LYS A 40 -21.92 36.64 -4.67
N CYS A 41 -20.61 36.85 -4.50
CA CYS A 41 -19.60 35.91 -4.96
C CYS A 41 -19.44 34.79 -3.93
N THR A 42 -20.34 33.82 -3.99
CA THR A 42 -20.25 32.55 -3.24
C THR A 42 -20.95 31.46 -4.06
N ALA A 43 -20.28 30.31 -4.17
CA ALA A 43 -20.60 29.19 -5.04
C ALA A 43 -22.01 28.59 -4.82
N HIS A 44 -22.94 28.79 -5.78
CA HIS A 44 -23.75 27.73 -6.42
C HIS A 44 -24.96 28.19 -7.24
N THR A 45 -25.30 29.48 -7.30
CA THR A 45 -26.39 29.93 -8.18
C THR A 45 -25.84 30.41 -9.52
N LYS A 46 -26.01 29.62 -10.59
CA LYS A 46 -25.84 30.04 -11.99
C LYS A 46 -26.87 31.11 -12.45
N GLU A 47 -27.52 31.80 -11.51
CA GLU A 47 -28.48 32.87 -11.77
C GLU A 47 -27.99 34.17 -11.11
N SER A 48 -27.39 35.03 -11.93
CA SER A 48 -27.03 36.40 -11.57
C SER A 48 -28.28 37.28 -11.48
N THR A 49 -29.06 37.13 -10.41
CA THR A 49 -30.07 38.13 -10.04
C THR A 49 -29.44 39.15 -9.09
N ASN A 50 -29.21 40.36 -9.61
CA ASN A 50 -28.72 41.51 -8.83
C ASN A 50 -29.80 42.02 -7.85
N SER A 51 -30.07 41.29 -6.77
CA SER A 51 -30.74 41.84 -5.59
C SER A 51 -29.67 42.40 -4.63
N PHE A 52 -29.69 43.70 -4.39
CA PHE A 52 -28.80 44.38 -3.44
C PHE A 52 -29.46 44.44 -2.07
N ASP A 53 -29.59 43.29 -1.42
CA ASP A 53 -30.18 43.18 -0.09
C ASP A 53 -29.19 43.65 0.99
N ALA A 54 -29.71 44.33 2.01
CA ALA A 54 -28.88 44.92 3.06
C ALA A 54 -28.45 43.85 4.08
N VAL A 55 -27.14 43.68 4.25
CA VAL A 55 -26.50 42.67 5.10
C VAL A 55 -26.35 43.20 6.53
N PRO A 56 -26.70 42.42 7.57
CA PRO A 56 -26.48 42.83 8.96
C PRO A 56 -24.99 42.83 9.32
N LEU A 57 -24.52 43.96 9.83
CA LEU A 57 -23.15 44.20 10.28
C LEU A 57 -23.12 44.59 11.74
N THR A 58 -22.03 44.23 12.41
CA THR A 58 -21.74 44.64 13.79
C THR A 58 -20.45 45.45 13.78
N ILE A 59 -20.51 46.67 14.30
CA ILE A 59 -19.38 47.61 14.35
C ILE A 59 -18.92 47.77 15.80
N SER A 60 -17.63 47.56 16.05
CA SER A 60 -16.98 47.85 17.32
C SER A 60 -15.81 48.80 17.10
N LEU A 61 -15.54 49.66 18.08
CA LEU A 61 -14.60 50.77 17.94
C LEU A 61 -13.80 50.95 19.23
N ASN A 62 -12.48 51.02 19.12
CA ASN A 62 -11.60 51.48 20.18
C ASN A 62 -10.96 52.82 19.76
N MET A 63 -11.34 53.91 20.42
CA MET A 63 -10.83 55.26 20.14
C MET A 63 -9.82 55.64 21.23
N LYS A 64 -8.60 56.03 20.83
CA LYS A 64 -7.60 56.53 21.76
C LYS A 64 -7.63 58.05 21.83
N THR A 65 -7.56 58.57 23.05
CA THR A 65 -7.52 60.02 23.33
C THR A 65 -6.84 60.27 24.69
N SER A 66 -6.68 61.53 25.08
CA SER A 66 -6.23 61.91 26.42
C SER A 66 -7.41 62.46 27.22
N PHE A 67 -7.77 61.82 28.33
CA PHE A 67 -8.82 62.33 29.22
C PHE A 67 -8.29 63.39 30.18
N TRP A 68 -6.98 63.59 30.28
CA TRP A 68 -6.36 64.45 31.31
C TRP A 68 -7.06 65.81 31.45
N LYS A 69 -7.29 66.50 30.33
CA LYS A 69 -7.91 67.82 30.32
C LYS A 69 -9.40 67.77 30.65
N ALA A 70 -10.13 66.77 30.15
CA ALA A 70 -11.55 66.57 30.46
C ALA A 70 -11.75 66.23 31.95
N SER A 71 -10.91 65.35 32.50
CA SER A 71 -10.95 64.92 33.90
C SER A 71 -10.60 66.05 34.88
N LEU A 72 -9.64 66.91 34.55
CA LEU A 72 -9.26 68.05 35.40
C LEU A 72 -10.28 69.18 35.37
N SER A 73 -10.88 69.45 34.21
CA SER A 73 -11.80 70.59 34.03
C SER A 73 -13.27 70.23 34.18
N ASP A 74 -13.60 68.94 34.25
CA ASP A 74 -14.98 68.41 34.19
C ASP A 74 -15.79 69.04 33.03
N ASP A 75 -15.12 69.30 31.91
CA ASP A 75 -15.70 69.97 30.73
C ASP A 75 -15.86 68.98 29.58
N LEU A 76 -17.12 68.75 29.20
CA LEU A 76 -17.54 67.90 28.10
C LEU A 76 -16.90 68.29 26.76
N LYS A 77 -16.45 69.54 26.60
CA LYS A 77 -15.75 70.02 25.41
C LYS A 77 -14.47 69.24 25.11
N TYR A 78 -13.80 68.73 26.13
CA TYR A 78 -12.55 67.97 25.99
C TYR A 78 -12.78 66.45 26.04
N SER A 79 -14.03 66.00 26.16
CA SER A 79 -14.40 64.58 26.19
C SER A 79 -14.90 64.10 24.83
N ILE A 80 -14.64 62.82 24.51
CA ILE A 80 -15.28 62.17 23.35
C ILE A 80 -16.76 61.94 23.70
N ASN A 81 -17.67 62.63 23.00
CA ASN A 81 -19.10 62.35 23.10
C ASN A 81 -19.45 61.08 22.33
N TYR A 82 -19.23 59.93 22.96
CA TYR A 82 -19.48 58.60 22.38
C TYR A 82 -20.93 58.40 21.94
N ALA A 83 -21.91 59.04 22.61
CA ALA A 83 -23.33 58.96 22.24
C ALA A 83 -23.63 59.69 20.92
N VAL A 84 -23.05 60.89 20.73
CA VAL A 84 -23.12 61.62 19.47
C VAL A 84 -22.35 60.88 18.38
N MET A 85 -21.19 60.31 18.70
CA MET A 85 -20.41 59.51 17.76
C MET A 85 -21.18 58.28 17.26
N CYS A 86 -21.79 57.50 18.16
CA CYS A 86 -22.63 56.35 17.78
C CYS A 86 -23.82 56.78 16.92
N ARG A 87 -24.47 57.91 17.25
CA ARG A 87 -25.54 58.47 16.42
C ARG A 87 -25.05 58.91 15.06
N ASN A 88 -23.90 59.59 14.98
CA ASN A 88 -23.33 60.03 13.71
C ASN A 88 -22.93 58.85 12.82
N ILE A 89 -22.43 57.75 13.40
CA ILE A 89 -22.16 56.51 12.67
C ILE A 89 -23.47 55.97 12.08
N LEU A 90 -24.52 55.81 12.90
CA LEU A 90 -25.83 55.34 12.43
C LEU A 90 -26.47 56.29 11.40
N ASP A 91 -26.40 57.61 11.61
CA ASP A 91 -26.95 58.62 10.70
C ASP A 91 -26.17 58.65 9.37
N TYR A 92 -24.84 58.52 9.40
CA TYR A 92 -24.02 58.43 8.20
C TYR A 92 -24.37 57.19 7.39
N CYS A 93 -24.52 56.07 8.09
CA CYS A 93 -25.01 54.80 7.59
C CYS A 93 -26.41 54.90 6.96
N ASP A 94 -27.38 55.52 7.65
CA ASP A 94 -28.77 55.67 7.18
C ASP A 94 -28.90 56.66 6.01
N LYS A 95 -28.16 57.79 6.05
CA LYS A 95 -28.08 58.74 4.91
C LYS A 95 -27.40 58.12 3.70
N SER A 96 -26.55 57.12 3.92
CA SER A 96 -25.87 56.33 2.88
C SER A 96 -26.65 55.07 2.48
N SER A 97 -27.91 54.90 2.91
CA SER A 97 -28.72 53.70 2.61
C SER A 97 -28.95 53.43 1.10
N SER A 98 -28.77 54.44 0.24
CA SER A 98 -28.78 54.31 -1.22
C SER A 98 -27.39 54.07 -1.84
N LYS A 99 -26.30 54.15 -1.06
CA LYS A 99 -24.91 53.99 -1.49
C LYS A 99 -24.52 52.51 -1.42
N ILE A 100 -24.04 51.97 -2.54
CA ILE A 100 -23.50 50.60 -2.60
C ILE A 100 -22.00 50.69 -2.32
N TYR A 101 -21.54 50.05 -1.25
CA TYR A 101 -20.12 49.97 -0.93
C TYR A 101 -19.48 48.80 -1.70
N LYS A 102 -18.23 48.98 -2.15
CA LYS A 102 -17.53 47.94 -2.92
C LYS A 102 -17.13 46.74 -2.06
N SER A 103 -16.63 47.00 -0.85
CA SER A 103 -16.16 45.98 0.12
C SER A 103 -16.31 46.48 1.57
N LEU A 104 -16.06 45.61 2.55
CA LEU A 104 -16.02 45.99 3.98
C LEU A 104 -14.93 47.03 4.27
N GLU A 105 -13.78 46.96 3.58
CA GLU A 105 -12.70 47.95 3.68
C GLU A 105 -13.17 49.31 3.20
N ASN A 106 -13.86 49.35 2.05
CA ASN A 106 -14.39 50.61 1.53
C ASN A 106 -15.41 51.25 2.48
N LEU A 107 -16.23 50.44 3.14
CA LEU A 107 -17.14 50.90 4.20
C LEU A 107 -16.36 51.41 5.42
N GLY A 108 -15.40 50.62 5.92
CA GLY A 108 -14.63 50.96 7.11
C GLY A 108 -13.78 52.22 6.94
N GLU A 109 -13.11 52.38 5.79
CA GLU A 109 -12.36 53.60 5.46
C GLU A 109 -13.26 54.83 5.36
N SER A 110 -14.46 54.67 4.80
CA SER A 110 -15.44 55.77 4.72
C SER A 110 -15.92 56.18 6.13
N LEU A 111 -16.17 55.21 7.02
CA LEU A 111 -16.55 55.49 8.41
C LEU A 111 -15.41 56.14 9.20
N LEU A 112 -14.19 55.65 9.05
CA LEU A 112 -13.01 56.20 9.73
C LEU A 112 -12.76 57.64 9.30
N ARG A 113 -12.74 57.93 7.99
CA ARG A 113 -12.44 59.26 7.46
C ARG A 113 -13.58 60.26 7.66
N ASP A 114 -14.82 59.86 7.36
CA ASP A 114 -15.91 60.84 7.26
C ASP A 114 -16.61 61.05 8.62
N VAL A 115 -16.47 60.12 9.58
CA VAL A 115 -17.22 60.13 10.84
C VAL A 115 -16.35 60.09 12.09
N ILE A 116 -15.38 59.18 12.15
CA ILE A 116 -14.67 58.86 13.41
C ILE A 116 -13.45 59.76 13.62
N ILE A 117 -12.56 59.77 12.63
CA ILE A 117 -11.29 60.52 12.59
C ILE A 117 -11.48 61.63 11.56
N ASN A 118 -12.16 62.72 11.96
CA ASN A 118 -12.35 63.91 11.13
C ASN A 118 -11.81 65.16 11.83
N GLU A 119 -11.66 66.28 11.10
CA GLU A 119 -11.09 67.54 11.62
C GLU A 119 -11.75 68.09 12.91
N LYS A 120 -12.98 67.66 13.21
CA LYS A 120 -13.75 68.13 14.37
C LYS A 120 -13.77 67.13 15.53
N SER A 121 -13.14 65.97 15.35
CA SER A 121 -13.12 64.88 16.32
C SER A 121 -11.88 64.98 17.22
N PRO A 122 -12.01 64.84 18.56
CA PRO A 122 -10.86 64.74 19.46
C PRO A 122 -10.18 63.34 19.43
N CYS A 123 -10.60 62.46 18.54
CA CYS A 123 -10.02 61.12 18.33
C CYS A 123 -8.88 61.18 17.32
N THR A 124 -7.66 60.83 17.76
CA THR A 124 -6.44 60.85 16.94
C THR A 124 -6.05 59.47 16.42
N PHE A 125 -6.47 58.39 17.10
CA PHE A 125 -6.27 57.01 16.67
C PHE A 125 -7.54 56.19 16.92
N SER A 126 -7.90 55.34 15.97
CA SER A 126 -9.01 54.41 16.14
C SER A 126 -8.72 53.04 15.53
N GLU A 127 -9.06 52.00 16.29
CA GLU A 127 -9.22 50.63 15.80
C GLU A 127 -10.71 50.40 15.53
N LEU A 128 -11.07 50.18 14.27
CA LEU A 128 -12.42 49.88 13.82
C LEU A 128 -12.52 48.40 13.47
N LYS A 129 -13.45 47.71 14.10
CA LYS A 129 -13.79 46.31 13.82
C LYS A 129 -15.18 46.24 13.20
N ILE A 130 -15.28 45.65 12.02
CA ILE A 130 -16.54 45.37 11.32
C ILE A 130 -16.70 43.87 11.19
N GLU A 131 -17.75 43.31 11.78
CA GLU A 131 -18.11 41.90 11.65
C GLU A 131 -19.37 41.76 10.79
N GLN A 132 -19.27 40.92 9.76
CA GLN A 132 -20.36 40.46 8.93
C GLN A 132 -20.69 39.01 9.27
N LYS A 133 -21.89 38.76 9.78
CA LYS A 133 -22.38 37.39 10.00
C LYS A 133 -22.92 36.80 8.71
N ALA A 134 -22.74 35.50 8.56
CA ALA A 134 -23.35 34.75 7.47
C ALA A 134 -24.88 34.89 7.49
N THR A 135 -25.48 34.92 6.30
CA THR A 135 -26.93 34.93 6.12
C THR A 135 -27.40 33.55 5.68
N ASN A 136 -28.71 33.30 5.72
CA ASN A 136 -29.29 32.01 5.33
C ASN A 136 -28.93 31.55 3.91
N GLU A 137 -28.51 32.47 3.03
CA GLU A 137 -28.11 32.21 1.64
C GLU A 137 -26.62 31.82 1.49
N ASN A 138 -25.76 32.20 2.45
CA ASN A 138 -24.32 31.90 2.45
C ASN A 138 -23.95 31.04 3.66
N LYS A 139 -24.09 29.71 3.53
CA LYS A 139 -23.86 28.76 4.65
C LYS A 139 -22.41 28.31 4.84
N ASN A 140 -21.50 28.74 3.98
CA ASN A 140 -20.16 28.16 3.90
C ASN A 140 -19.17 28.75 4.92
N TYR A 141 -19.50 29.83 5.64
CA TYR A 141 -18.72 30.36 6.76
C TYR A 141 -19.64 30.89 7.85
N ASP A 142 -19.12 31.18 9.05
CA ASP A 142 -19.91 31.72 10.16
C ASP A 142 -19.88 33.26 10.19
N SER A 143 -18.69 33.86 10.06
CA SER A 143 -18.54 35.32 9.94
C SER A 143 -17.25 35.75 9.24
N ILE A 144 -17.27 36.96 8.69
CA ILE A 144 -16.09 37.67 8.20
C ILE A 144 -15.90 38.91 9.06
N GLU A 145 -14.71 39.09 9.61
CA GLU A 145 -14.35 40.21 10.48
C GLU A 145 -13.18 40.98 9.88
N LEU A 146 -13.32 42.30 9.81
CA LEU A 146 -12.29 43.22 9.37
C LEU A 146 -11.89 44.13 10.53
N THR A 147 -10.60 44.23 10.82
CA THR A 147 -10.03 45.17 11.79
C THR A 147 -9.12 46.15 11.06
N LEU A 148 -9.45 47.44 11.13
CA LEU A 148 -8.70 48.55 10.53
C LEU A 148 -8.11 49.43 11.64
N ASN A 149 -6.81 49.71 11.54
CA ASN A 149 -6.12 50.61 12.47
C ASN A 149 -5.74 51.90 11.74
N ARG A 150 -6.31 53.03 12.14
CA ARG A 150 -6.07 54.34 11.48
C ARG A 150 -5.77 55.44 12.48
N TYR A 151 -4.94 56.40 12.08
CA TYR A 151 -4.65 57.62 12.84
C TYR A 151 -4.76 58.87 11.98
N SER A 152 -4.99 60.02 12.62
CA SER A 152 -4.98 61.33 11.98
C SER A 152 -3.57 61.89 11.87
N GLU A 153 -3.17 62.34 10.68
CA GLU A 153 -1.94 63.10 10.46
C GLU A 153 -2.29 64.48 9.89
N THR A 154 -1.65 65.53 10.41
CA THR A 154 -1.77 66.90 9.91
C THR A 154 -0.39 67.38 9.45
N ASN A 155 -0.29 67.85 8.20
CA ASN A 155 0.99 68.38 7.67
C ASN A 155 1.51 69.56 8.50
N THR A 156 2.83 69.79 8.47
CA THR A 156 3.55 70.84 9.23
C THR A 156 3.07 72.28 8.97
N GLU A 157 2.33 72.51 7.89
CA GLU A 157 1.67 73.80 7.57
C GLU A 157 0.22 73.91 8.06
N GLY A 158 -0.33 72.89 8.71
CA GLY A 158 -1.68 72.90 9.33
C GLY A 158 -2.86 72.84 8.34
N ASN A 159 -2.61 72.77 7.03
CA ASN A 159 -3.64 72.98 6.00
C ASN A 159 -4.24 71.70 5.37
N GLN A 160 -3.75 70.51 5.72
CA GLN A 160 -4.27 69.26 5.15
C GLN A 160 -4.36 68.15 6.22
N PHE A 161 -5.58 67.67 6.45
CA PHE A 161 -5.92 66.54 7.32
C PHE A 161 -5.97 65.25 6.49
N SER A 162 -5.27 64.21 6.94
CA SER A 162 -5.32 62.89 6.31
C SER A 162 -5.46 61.78 7.35
N VAL A 163 -6.12 60.69 6.95
CA VAL A 163 -6.25 59.47 7.76
C VAL A 163 -5.32 58.43 7.15
N LYS A 164 -4.37 57.92 7.94
CA LYS A 164 -3.35 56.96 7.51
C LYS A 164 -3.39 55.69 8.34
N GLN A 165 -2.95 54.59 7.73
CA GLN A 165 -2.65 53.35 8.44
C GLN A 165 -1.42 53.56 9.31
N LEU A 166 -1.39 52.94 10.50
CA LEU A 166 -0.22 53.03 11.39
C LEU A 166 0.89 52.13 10.85
N GLU A 167 2.08 52.70 10.64
CA GLU A 167 3.26 51.98 10.17
C GLU A 167 3.55 50.79 11.10
N SER A 168 3.82 49.61 10.53
CA SER A 168 4.02 48.33 11.25
C SER A 168 2.79 47.71 11.93
N VAL A 169 1.57 48.26 11.73
CA VAL A 169 0.33 47.61 12.20
C VAL A 169 -0.56 47.23 11.00
N PRO A 170 -0.61 45.94 10.61
CA PRO A 170 -1.41 45.50 9.49
C PRO A 170 -2.91 45.58 9.77
N ASP A 171 -3.70 45.65 8.71
CA ASP A 171 -5.13 45.38 8.76
C ASP A 171 -5.33 43.86 8.91
N ILE A 172 -6.32 43.46 9.70
CA ILE A 172 -6.58 42.03 9.96
C ILE A 172 -7.93 41.66 9.36
N VAL A 173 -7.94 40.64 8.49
CA VAL A 173 -9.16 40.01 7.98
C VAL A 173 -9.27 38.61 8.58
N ARG A 174 -10.34 38.34 9.31
CA ARG A 174 -10.66 37.00 9.85
C ARG A 174 -11.85 36.41 9.12
N ILE A 175 -11.72 35.17 8.67
CA ILE A 175 -12.81 34.37 8.13
C ILE A 175 -12.99 33.22 9.11
N ASN A 176 -14.11 33.24 9.84
CA ASN A 176 -14.39 32.27 10.87
C ASN A 176 -15.37 31.22 10.37
N GLY A 177 -15.11 29.97 10.73
CA GLY A 177 -16.05 28.87 10.57
C GLY A 177 -16.27 28.46 9.11
N LEU A 178 -15.26 28.57 8.24
CA LEU A 178 -15.37 28.14 6.84
C LEU A 178 -15.57 26.62 6.78
N LYS A 179 -16.75 26.18 6.35
CA LYS A 179 -17.20 24.79 6.26
C LYS A 179 -16.95 24.27 4.85
N LEU A 180 -16.27 23.14 4.74
CA LEU A 180 -16.04 22.45 3.48
C LEU A 180 -15.83 20.95 3.71
N ASP A 181 -16.02 20.15 2.66
CA ASP A 181 -15.88 18.70 2.71
C ASP A 181 -14.62 18.25 1.98
N THR A 182 -13.68 17.63 2.70
CA THR A 182 -12.40 17.13 2.13
C THR A 182 -12.04 15.74 2.65
N ILE A 183 -11.19 15.01 1.93
CA ILE A 183 -10.68 13.70 2.37
C ILE A 183 -9.46 13.96 3.25
N ILE A 184 -9.63 13.84 4.57
CA ILE A 184 -8.54 14.03 5.52
C ILE A 184 -8.77 13.26 6.82
N GLY A 185 -7.76 12.53 7.28
CA GLY A 185 -7.88 11.79 8.53
C GLY A 185 -6.72 10.88 8.88
N ILE A 186 -6.75 10.42 10.14
CA ILE A 186 -5.80 9.45 10.70
C ILE A 186 -6.35 8.04 10.50
N PHE A 187 -7.67 7.87 10.62
CA PHE A 187 -8.34 6.58 10.49
C PHE A 187 -8.66 6.24 9.02
N LYS A 188 -8.80 4.94 8.73
CA LYS A 188 -9.04 4.40 7.39
C LYS A 188 -10.32 4.93 6.76
N GLU A 189 -11.41 4.95 7.52
CA GLU A 189 -12.73 5.37 7.06
C GLU A 189 -12.71 6.84 6.63
N GLU A 190 -11.91 7.66 7.31
CA GLU A 190 -11.72 9.08 7.05
C GLU A 190 -10.94 9.36 5.74
N ARG A 191 -10.27 8.34 5.20
CA ARG A 191 -9.51 8.41 3.94
C ARG A 191 -10.25 7.84 2.74
N LEU A 192 -11.44 7.27 2.96
CA LEU A 192 -12.27 6.68 1.91
C LEU A 192 -13.44 7.59 1.49
N ALA A 193 -13.84 8.54 2.32
CA ALA A 193 -14.94 9.46 2.06
C ALA A 193 -14.60 10.88 2.50
N LYS A 194 -15.22 11.87 1.84
CA LYS A 194 -15.11 13.28 2.26
C LYS A 194 -15.76 13.49 3.62
N GLN A 195 -15.15 14.33 4.43
CA GLN A 195 -15.60 14.66 5.78
C GLN A 195 -15.70 16.17 5.96
N PRO A 196 -16.68 16.64 6.74
CA PRO A 196 -16.82 18.06 7.04
C PRO A 196 -15.67 18.52 7.93
N ILE A 197 -15.02 19.60 7.52
CA ILE A 197 -14.03 20.31 8.34
C ILE A 197 -14.42 21.78 8.50
N ILE A 198 -13.92 22.39 9.57
CA ILE A 198 -14.08 23.81 9.83
C ILE A 198 -12.70 24.47 9.76
N LEU A 199 -12.59 25.52 8.95
CA LEU A 199 -11.36 26.28 8.72
C LEU A 199 -11.54 27.72 9.21
N ASP A 200 -10.60 28.19 10.04
CA ASP A 200 -10.48 29.60 10.41
C ASP A 200 -9.24 30.20 9.74
N LEU A 201 -9.41 31.35 9.10
CA LEU A 201 -8.34 32.08 8.43
C LEU A 201 -8.18 33.46 9.08
N GLU A 202 -6.94 33.85 9.37
CA GLU A 202 -6.59 35.22 9.76
C GLU A 202 -5.49 35.74 8.83
N LEU A 203 -5.79 36.81 8.10
CA LEU A 203 -4.91 37.44 7.11
C LEU A 203 -4.42 38.78 7.65
N LYS A 204 -3.10 38.98 7.67
CA LYS A 204 -2.45 40.26 7.97
C LYS A 204 -2.14 40.95 6.65
N VAL A 205 -2.80 42.08 6.40
CA VAL A 205 -2.73 42.81 5.13
C VAL A 205 -2.06 44.16 5.34
N ASP A 206 -1.03 44.43 4.54
CA ASP A 206 -0.35 45.73 4.45
C ASP A 206 -0.81 46.45 3.19
N ASN A 207 -1.53 47.56 3.38
CA ASN A 207 -2.11 48.36 2.29
C ASN A 207 -1.27 49.62 1.99
N GLU A 208 -0.19 49.92 2.73
CA GLU A 208 0.61 51.14 2.54
C GLU A 208 1.44 51.13 1.24
N LYS A 209 1.79 49.94 0.73
CA LYS A 209 2.65 49.78 -0.45
C LYS A 209 1.95 49.95 -1.80
N THR A 210 0.64 50.14 -1.83
CA THR A 210 -0.14 50.30 -3.07
C THR A 210 -0.64 51.73 -3.22
N SER A 211 0.07 52.53 -4.01
CA SER A 211 -0.17 53.96 -4.26
C SER A 211 -1.44 54.29 -5.08
N THR A 212 -2.42 53.39 -5.19
CA THR A 212 -3.70 53.66 -5.84
C THR A 212 -4.85 52.97 -5.10
N THR A 213 -5.94 53.71 -4.87
CA THR A 213 -7.20 53.31 -4.19
C THR A 213 -8.00 52.20 -4.91
N ALA A 214 -7.36 51.37 -5.73
CA ALA A 214 -8.01 50.47 -6.69
C ALA A 214 -7.90 48.96 -6.38
N ASN A 215 -7.04 48.52 -5.45
CA ASN A 215 -6.77 47.08 -5.23
C ASN A 215 -6.94 46.65 -3.76
N TYR A 216 -8.14 46.73 -3.20
CA TYR A 216 -8.45 45.98 -1.97
C TYR A 216 -8.52 44.49 -2.26
N LEU A 217 -8.06 43.66 -1.31
CA LEU A 217 -8.10 42.20 -1.44
C LEU A 217 -9.56 41.73 -1.51
N ASN A 218 -9.92 40.98 -2.56
CA ASN A 218 -11.22 40.32 -2.63
C ASN A 218 -11.15 38.99 -1.86
N TYR A 219 -11.42 39.04 -0.55
CA TYR A 219 -11.41 37.84 0.27
C TYR A 219 -12.54 36.85 -0.07
N TYR A 220 -13.59 37.23 -0.82
CA TYR A 220 -14.59 36.29 -1.33
C TYR A 220 -14.01 35.39 -2.43
N ASP A 221 -13.28 35.95 -3.39
CA ASP A 221 -12.55 35.18 -4.42
C ASP A 221 -11.46 34.29 -3.80
N LEU A 222 -10.79 34.79 -2.75
CA LEU A 222 -9.85 33.98 -1.97
C LEU A 222 -10.54 32.79 -1.30
N ILE A 223 -11.70 33.00 -0.67
CA ILE A 223 -12.49 31.92 -0.06
C ILE A 223 -12.86 30.88 -1.11
N ASP A 224 -13.36 31.29 -2.28
CA ASP A 224 -13.75 30.37 -3.35
C ASP A 224 -12.54 29.54 -3.84
N LYS A 225 -11.37 30.18 -4.00
CA LYS A 225 -10.14 29.47 -4.39
C LYS A 225 -9.66 28.50 -3.33
N VAL A 226 -9.66 28.89 -2.06
CA VAL A 226 -9.30 28.01 -0.95
C VAL A 226 -10.27 26.83 -0.86
N HIS A 227 -11.57 27.08 -0.98
CA HIS A 227 -12.60 26.05 -0.96
C HIS A 227 -12.40 25.05 -2.10
N ASN A 228 -12.31 25.53 -3.35
CA ASN A 228 -12.11 24.67 -4.52
C ASN A 228 -10.81 23.86 -4.41
N TYR A 229 -9.72 24.49 -3.96
CA TYR A 229 -8.44 23.81 -3.77
C TYR A 229 -8.55 22.67 -2.76
N LEU A 230 -9.16 22.93 -1.59
CA LEU A 230 -9.26 21.95 -0.52
C LEU A 230 -10.25 20.82 -0.81
N GLU A 231 -11.35 21.09 -1.52
CA GLU A 231 -12.32 20.05 -1.90
C GLU A 231 -11.79 19.12 -3.00
N LEU A 232 -10.87 19.60 -3.82
CA LEU A 232 -10.26 18.85 -4.93
C LEU A 232 -8.93 18.19 -4.53
N SER A 233 -8.34 18.59 -3.41
CA SER A 233 -7.08 18.05 -2.90
C SER A 233 -7.29 16.89 -1.94
N ASN A 234 -6.38 15.90 -1.96
CA ASN A 234 -6.34 14.82 -0.98
C ASN A 234 -5.10 14.96 -0.08
N PHE A 235 -5.31 15.37 1.17
CA PHE A 235 -4.23 15.53 2.14
C PHE A 235 -4.13 14.31 3.05
N LYS A 236 -2.92 13.77 3.21
CA LYS A 236 -2.66 12.67 4.16
C LYS A 236 -2.61 13.15 5.61
N THR A 237 -2.20 14.41 5.83
CA THR A 237 -2.00 15.01 7.16
C THR A 237 -2.62 16.40 7.22
N VAL A 238 -3.10 16.80 8.41
CA VAL A 238 -3.70 18.13 8.63
C VAL A 238 -2.63 19.23 8.53
N GLU A 239 -1.39 18.90 8.90
CA GLU A 239 -0.21 19.76 8.76
C GLU A 239 0.04 20.14 7.29
N ALA A 240 -0.04 19.16 6.38
CA ALA A 240 0.11 19.42 4.95
C ALA A 240 -1.05 20.29 4.43
N LEU A 241 -2.28 20.06 4.90
CA LEU A 241 -3.44 20.87 4.53
C LEU A 241 -3.22 22.35 4.93
N VAL A 242 -2.91 22.62 6.21
CA VAL A 242 -2.78 24.02 6.68
C VAL A 242 -1.58 24.72 6.05
N LEU A 243 -0.46 24.01 5.83
CA LEU A 243 0.73 24.54 5.16
C LEU A 243 0.43 24.94 3.71
N ASN A 244 -0.16 24.04 2.93
CA ASN A 244 -0.45 24.29 1.52
C ASN A 244 -1.54 25.35 1.33
N THR A 245 -2.53 25.40 2.23
CA THR A 245 -3.51 26.49 2.27
C THR A 245 -2.82 27.84 2.50
N SER A 246 -1.84 27.91 3.41
CA SER A 246 -1.08 29.15 3.64
C SER A 246 -0.31 29.59 2.40
N ASN A 247 0.28 28.65 1.65
CA ASN A 247 1.00 28.92 0.41
C ASN A 247 0.07 29.45 -0.68
N LEU A 248 -1.10 28.82 -0.87
CA LEU A 248 -2.13 29.28 -1.78
C LEU A 248 -2.55 30.73 -1.47
N ILE A 249 -2.75 31.05 -0.19
CA ILE A 249 -3.11 32.40 0.27
C ILE A 249 -2.01 33.41 -0.08
N PHE A 250 -0.75 33.09 0.20
CA PHE A 250 0.38 33.97 -0.13
C PHE A 250 0.57 34.19 -1.65
N LEU A 251 0.14 33.23 -2.49
CA LEU A 251 0.15 33.37 -3.95
C LEU A 251 -0.92 34.33 -4.47
N GLN A 252 -2.07 34.45 -3.80
CA GLN A 252 -3.18 35.27 -4.30
C GLN A 252 -2.88 36.77 -4.28
N SER A 253 -2.13 37.26 -3.29
CA SER A 253 -1.83 38.69 -3.19
C SER A 253 -0.56 38.98 -2.40
N LYS A 254 0.33 39.80 -2.98
CA LYS A 254 1.55 40.29 -2.30
C LYS A 254 1.25 41.18 -1.08
N ASN A 255 0.03 41.73 -0.98
CA ASN A 255 -0.37 42.59 0.14
C ASN A 255 -0.60 41.79 1.43
N ILE A 256 -0.78 40.47 1.33
CA ILE A 256 -0.90 39.59 2.51
C ILE A 256 0.51 39.36 3.03
N ILE A 257 0.87 40.01 4.13
CA ILE A 257 2.19 39.92 4.75
C ILE A 257 2.27 38.83 5.82
N GLY A 258 1.13 38.35 6.31
CA GLY A 258 1.06 37.21 7.22
C GLY A 258 -0.28 36.49 7.11
N CYS A 259 -0.30 35.20 7.44
CA CYS A 259 -1.47 34.35 7.37
C CYS A 259 -1.42 33.30 8.47
N LYS A 260 -2.54 33.14 9.17
CA LYS A 260 -2.78 32.05 10.11
C LYS A 260 -3.95 31.22 9.62
N VAL A 261 -3.72 29.91 9.54
CA VAL A 261 -4.69 28.92 9.07
C VAL A 261 -4.90 27.90 10.18
N ALA A 262 -6.12 27.76 10.65
CA ALA A 262 -6.49 26.76 11.65
C ALA A 262 -7.57 25.83 11.09
N VAL A 263 -7.33 24.52 11.12
CA VAL A 263 -8.34 23.50 10.86
C VAL A 263 -8.80 22.93 12.18
N LEU A 264 -10.11 22.83 12.35
CA LEU A 264 -10.75 22.00 13.37
C LEU A 264 -11.50 20.86 12.68
N LYS A 265 -11.14 19.63 13.06
CA LYS A 265 -11.86 18.45 12.65
C LYS A 265 -12.75 18.00 13.81
N SER A 266 -14.07 18.12 13.60
CA SER A 266 -15.10 17.80 14.59
C SER A 266 -15.35 16.28 14.60
N GLU A 267 -15.80 15.72 15.73
CA GLU A 267 -16.33 14.34 15.85
C GLU A 267 -15.33 13.16 15.83
N ILE A 268 -14.04 13.34 16.19
CA ILE A 268 -13.04 12.24 16.12
C ILE A 268 -12.98 11.35 17.38
N LEU A 269 -13.19 11.91 18.56
CA LEU A 269 -13.03 11.18 19.83
C LEU A 269 -14.26 11.41 20.71
N GLU A 270 -14.75 10.34 21.35
CA GLU A 270 -15.98 10.33 22.17
C GLU A 270 -16.00 11.34 23.34
N PHE A 271 -14.90 12.10 23.56
CA PHE A 271 -14.73 13.03 24.66
C PHE A 271 -14.16 14.41 24.26
N THR A 272 -14.16 14.78 22.98
CA THR A 272 -13.70 16.11 22.52
C THR A 272 -14.64 16.70 21.48
N ASP A 273 -14.80 18.03 21.49
CA ASP A 273 -15.51 18.76 20.44
C ASP A 273 -14.75 18.72 19.09
N GLY A 274 -13.43 18.45 19.13
CA GLY A 274 -12.60 18.22 17.95
C GLY A 274 -11.10 18.21 18.26
N VAL A 275 -10.28 17.95 17.25
CA VAL A 275 -8.83 18.16 17.28
C VAL A 275 -8.47 19.11 16.16
N GLY A 276 -7.66 20.13 16.48
CA GLY A 276 -7.30 21.16 15.52
C GLY A 276 -5.80 21.39 15.42
N VAL A 277 -5.35 21.72 14.21
CA VAL A 277 -3.97 22.10 13.90
C VAL A 277 -3.99 23.53 13.38
N THR A 278 -3.02 24.33 13.81
CA THR A 278 -2.89 25.73 13.40
C THR A 278 -1.47 26.01 12.94
N ILE A 279 -1.34 26.74 11.85
CA ILE A 279 -0.09 27.32 11.38
C ILE A 279 -0.22 28.84 11.35
N ASP A 280 0.82 29.55 11.76
CA ASP A 280 0.92 31.01 11.73
C ASP A 280 2.23 31.39 11.02
N ARG A 281 2.13 32.10 9.90
CA ARG A 281 3.27 32.39 9.02
C ARG A 281 3.30 33.86 8.64
N GLU A 282 4.52 34.39 8.53
CA GLU A 282 4.81 35.70 7.94
C GLU A 282 5.45 35.49 6.57
N ARG A 283 5.15 36.37 5.60
CA ARG A 283 5.64 36.29 4.22
C ARG A 283 7.16 36.32 4.14
N GLU A 284 7.83 37.03 5.05
CA GLU A 284 9.31 37.07 5.13
C GLU A 284 9.93 35.69 5.37
N ASN A 285 9.18 34.78 6.00
CA ASN A 285 9.59 33.41 6.27
C ASN A 285 9.18 32.42 5.17
N VAL A 286 8.61 32.91 4.06
CA VAL A 286 8.20 32.10 2.90
C VAL A 286 9.13 32.43 1.74
N THR A 287 9.86 31.43 1.24
CA THR A 287 10.83 31.66 0.15
C THR A 287 10.12 31.74 -1.21
N GLU A 288 10.64 32.56 -2.13
CA GLU A 288 10.13 32.55 -3.53
C GLU A 288 10.26 31.16 -4.17
N ALA A 289 11.29 30.39 -3.79
CA ALA A 289 11.47 29.01 -4.24
C ALA A 289 10.34 28.08 -3.78
N GLU A 290 9.84 28.25 -2.55
CA GLU A 290 8.70 27.49 -2.00
C GLU A 290 7.39 27.83 -2.73
N LEU A 291 7.17 29.10 -3.06
CA LEU A 291 5.98 29.52 -3.81
C LEU A 291 6.03 29.07 -5.28
N VAL A 292 7.23 29.12 -5.90
CA VAL A 292 7.44 28.63 -7.27
C VAL A 292 7.33 27.11 -7.35
N SER A 293 7.81 26.37 -6.35
CA SER A 293 7.64 24.90 -6.31
C SER A 293 6.17 24.52 -6.14
N PHE A 294 5.45 25.20 -5.26
CA PHE A 294 4.00 25.05 -5.12
C PHE A 294 3.28 25.35 -6.45
N GLN A 295 3.61 26.48 -7.11
CA GLN A 295 2.98 26.89 -8.36
C GLN A 295 3.32 25.95 -9.54
N LYS A 296 4.54 25.41 -9.61
CA LYS A 296 4.91 24.39 -10.62
C LYS A 296 4.14 23.09 -10.44
N ASN A 297 3.89 22.68 -9.19
CA ASN A 297 3.05 21.51 -8.91
C ASN A 297 1.60 21.73 -9.34
N GLU A 298 1.11 22.97 -9.46
CA GLU A 298 -0.21 23.26 -10.04
C GLU A 298 -0.19 23.36 -11.58
N LEU A 299 0.87 23.95 -12.18
CA LEU A 299 0.94 24.23 -13.62
C LEU A 299 1.40 23.07 -14.52
N SER A 300 1.95 21.97 -13.99
CA SER A 300 2.27 20.76 -14.77
C SER A 300 1.04 20.00 -15.31
N SER A 301 -0.17 20.52 -15.09
CA SER A 301 -1.45 19.94 -15.53
C SER A 301 -2.15 20.71 -16.66
N ALA A 302 -1.56 21.82 -17.16
CA ALA A 302 -2.22 22.67 -18.16
C ALA A 302 -1.50 22.62 -19.52
N SER A 303 -1.90 21.68 -20.39
CA SER A 303 -1.68 21.82 -21.84
C SER A 303 -3.00 21.81 -22.62
N THR A 304 -3.27 23.00 -23.17
CA THR A 304 -4.10 23.32 -24.35
C THR A 304 -5.59 22.97 -24.37
N ASP A 305 -6.38 24.06 -24.33
CA ASP A 305 -7.74 24.28 -24.80
C ASP A 305 -8.89 23.42 -24.22
N GLU A 306 -9.84 24.16 -23.61
CA GLU A 306 -10.96 23.75 -22.76
C GLU A 306 -10.61 23.44 -21.30
N ILE A 307 -11.23 24.22 -20.40
CA ILE A 307 -11.02 24.23 -18.95
C ILE A 307 -11.55 22.91 -18.37
N ASN A 308 -10.71 21.88 -18.36
CA ASN A 308 -10.85 20.69 -17.52
C ASN A 308 -9.72 20.72 -16.47
N PHE A 309 -10.08 21.04 -15.23
CA PHE A 309 -9.17 20.96 -14.08
C PHE A 309 -8.81 19.48 -13.85
N SER A 310 -7.59 19.08 -14.22
CA SER A 310 -7.02 17.79 -13.84
C SER A 310 -6.33 17.92 -12.47
N LEU A 311 -6.66 16.99 -11.58
CA LEU A 311 -6.39 16.98 -10.14
C LEU A 311 -4.90 16.79 -9.81
N THR A 312 -4.40 17.43 -8.75
CA THR A 312 -3.13 17.07 -8.10
C THR A 312 -3.32 16.53 -6.69
N ASN A 313 -2.84 15.31 -6.48
CA ASN A 313 -2.62 14.74 -5.16
C ASN A 313 -1.34 15.36 -4.56
N LEU A 314 -1.47 16.09 -3.46
CA LEU A 314 -0.38 16.84 -2.81
C LEU A 314 0.64 15.96 -2.06
N ASN A 315 0.70 14.66 -2.33
CA ASN A 315 1.74 13.78 -1.82
C ASN A 315 2.05 12.67 -2.82
N SER A 316 2.80 13.02 -3.86
CA SER A 316 3.75 12.10 -4.47
C SER A 316 4.99 12.90 -4.87
N GLU A 317 6.17 12.42 -4.45
CA GLU A 317 7.43 12.61 -5.20
C GLU A 317 7.36 11.98 -6.61
N THR A 318 6.17 11.90 -7.19
CA THR A 318 5.87 11.25 -8.44
C THR A 318 4.71 12.04 -9.04
N ILE A 319 5.00 13.31 -9.34
CA ILE A 319 4.65 13.81 -10.68
C ILE A 319 5.15 12.72 -11.63
N LEU A 320 4.31 12.22 -12.55
CA LEU A 320 4.79 11.35 -13.63
C LEU A 320 6.09 11.98 -14.13
N ASN A 321 7.23 11.35 -13.82
CA ASN A 321 8.51 11.94 -14.14
C ASN A 321 8.53 12.01 -15.67
N GLU A 322 8.40 13.22 -16.23
CA GLU A 322 8.41 13.43 -17.68
C GLU A 322 9.79 13.09 -18.29
N SER A 323 10.75 12.68 -17.46
CA SER A 323 11.95 12.02 -17.94
C SER A 323 11.55 10.70 -18.60
N LYS A 324 11.74 10.64 -19.93
CA LYS A 324 11.54 9.44 -20.77
C LYS A 324 12.29 8.18 -20.31
N ASP A 325 13.13 8.30 -19.28
CA ASP A 325 13.99 7.24 -18.75
C ASP A 325 13.53 6.67 -17.39
N HIS A 326 12.49 7.21 -16.75
CA HIS A 326 11.99 6.63 -15.50
C HIS A 326 11.25 5.30 -15.75
N GLU A 327 11.58 4.26 -14.97
CA GLU A 327 10.93 2.96 -15.02
C GLU A 327 10.10 2.76 -13.75
N TYR A 328 8.78 2.62 -13.92
CA TYR A 328 7.81 2.49 -12.84
C TYR A 328 7.67 1.03 -12.39
N THR A 329 7.41 0.78 -11.10
CA THR A 329 7.01 -0.54 -10.60
C THR A 329 5.50 -0.66 -10.58
N VAL A 330 4.98 -1.69 -11.24
CA VAL A 330 3.54 -1.93 -11.37
C VAL A 330 3.17 -3.31 -10.87
N TYR A 331 1.99 -3.41 -10.25
CA TYR A 331 1.41 -4.67 -9.80
C TYR A 331 0.12 -4.93 -10.58
N ILE A 332 0.11 -6.01 -11.35
CA ILE A 332 -1.00 -6.37 -12.23
C ILE A 332 -1.63 -7.65 -11.72
N ALA A 333 -2.89 -7.61 -11.30
CA ALA A 333 -3.64 -8.82 -10.99
C ALA A 333 -4.10 -9.50 -12.29
N PHE A 334 -4.10 -10.82 -12.30
CA PHE A 334 -4.68 -11.60 -13.37
C PHE A 334 -5.69 -12.61 -12.85
N GLY A 335 -6.70 -12.92 -13.68
CA GLY A 335 -7.73 -13.92 -13.39
C GLY A 335 -8.20 -14.66 -14.64
N SER A 336 -8.30 -15.98 -14.57
CA SER A 336 -8.77 -16.82 -15.69
C SER A 336 -9.68 -17.95 -15.20
N ASN A 337 -10.82 -18.17 -15.86
CA ASN A 337 -11.72 -19.29 -15.55
C ASN A 337 -12.29 -20.02 -16.78
N GLN A 338 -11.71 -19.78 -17.97
CA GLN A 338 -12.12 -20.44 -19.22
C GLN A 338 -10.93 -21.11 -19.92
N GLY A 339 -11.20 -22.25 -20.57
CA GLY A 339 -10.19 -22.96 -21.35
C GLY A 339 -9.04 -23.49 -20.48
N ASN A 340 -7.82 -23.44 -21.02
CA ASN A 340 -6.61 -23.77 -20.28
C ASN A 340 -6.07 -22.51 -19.59
N GLN A 341 -6.39 -22.35 -18.29
CA GLN A 341 -6.08 -21.13 -17.56
C GLN A 341 -4.57 -20.84 -17.50
N LEU A 342 -3.72 -21.88 -17.34
CA LEU A 342 -2.27 -21.70 -17.30
C LEU A 342 -1.73 -21.17 -18.63
N GLU A 343 -2.17 -21.76 -19.75
CA GLU A 343 -1.76 -21.34 -21.09
C GLU A 343 -2.20 -19.89 -21.37
N ASN A 344 -3.42 -19.50 -20.97
CA ASN A 344 -3.87 -18.11 -21.08
C ASN A 344 -2.97 -17.16 -20.27
N ILE A 345 -2.60 -17.52 -19.05
CA ILE A 345 -1.72 -16.72 -18.18
C ILE A 345 -0.32 -16.61 -18.79
N GLU A 346 0.23 -17.70 -19.33
CA GLU A 346 1.56 -17.71 -19.95
C GLU A 346 1.61 -16.86 -21.23
N ILE A 347 0.57 -16.95 -22.08
CA ILE A 347 0.42 -16.08 -23.26
C ILE A 347 0.32 -14.61 -22.84
N ALA A 348 -0.43 -14.31 -21.77
CA ALA A 348 -0.53 -12.95 -21.26
C ALA A 348 0.84 -12.42 -20.78
N ILE A 349 1.59 -13.20 -20.00
CA ILE A 349 2.94 -12.82 -19.53
C ILE A 349 3.91 -12.61 -20.70
N GLN A 350 3.89 -13.50 -21.70
CA GLN A 350 4.70 -13.34 -22.90
C GLN A 350 4.35 -12.04 -23.62
N SER A 351 3.05 -11.78 -23.83
CA SER A 351 2.56 -10.58 -24.52
C SER A 351 2.92 -9.30 -23.76
N LEU A 352 2.91 -9.30 -22.42
CA LEU A 352 3.37 -8.17 -21.60
C LEU A 352 4.85 -7.87 -21.85
N ASN A 353 5.71 -8.90 -21.80
CA ASN A 353 7.15 -8.76 -22.01
C ASN A 353 7.48 -8.25 -23.43
N GLU A 354 6.68 -8.59 -24.44
CA GLU A 354 6.81 -8.10 -25.81
C GLU A 354 6.40 -6.62 -25.97
N ARG A 355 5.68 -6.04 -24.99
CA ARG A 355 5.06 -4.70 -25.04
C ARG A 355 5.67 -3.71 -24.03
N GLU A 356 6.98 -3.78 -23.79
CA GLU A 356 7.70 -2.90 -22.83
C GLU A 356 7.20 -2.99 -21.37
N ILE A 357 6.55 -4.10 -20.99
CA ILE A 357 6.11 -4.38 -19.63
C ILE A 357 6.89 -5.60 -19.13
N LYS A 358 8.03 -5.36 -18.50
CA LYS A 358 8.95 -6.41 -18.07
C LYS A 358 8.48 -7.04 -16.78
N VAL A 359 7.92 -8.25 -16.85
CA VAL A 359 7.52 -9.03 -15.67
C VAL A 359 8.78 -9.45 -14.91
N LYS A 360 8.90 -9.03 -13.65
CA LYS A 360 10.05 -9.32 -12.78
C LYS A 360 9.83 -10.59 -11.97
N THR A 361 8.62 -10.76 -11.43
CA THR A 361 8.25 -11.94 -10.65
C THR A 361 6.73 -12.14 -10.65
N THR A 362 6.32 -13.32 -10.22
CA THR A 362 4.94 -13.78 -10.11
C THR A 362 4.61 -14.09 -8.65
N SER A 363 3.36 -13.94 -8.25
CA SER A 363 2.84 -14.57 -7.04
C SER A 363 2.70 -16.09 -7.24
N THR A 364 2.32 -16.80 -6.18
CA THR A 364 1.70 -18.12 -6.29
C THR A 364 0.41 -18.04 -7.10
N LEU A 365 0.02 -19.13 -7.77
CA LEU A 365 -1.29 -19.26 -8.40
C LEU A 365 -2.33 -19.69 -7.36
N TYR A 366 -3.47 -19.02 -7.34
CA TYR A 366 -4.56 -19.31 -6.41
C TYR A 366 -5.84 -19.68 -7.13
N MET A 367 -6.44 -20.80 -6.75
CA MET A 367 -7.82 -21.11 -7.12
C MET A 367 -8.78 -20.45 -6.13
N SER A 368 -9.77 -19.71 -6.63
CA SER A 368 -10.81 -19.06 -5.83
C SER A 368 -12.20 -19.39 -6.35
N LYS A 369 -13.20 -19.35 -5.46
CA LYS A 369 -14.59 -19.33 -5.87
C LYS A 369 -14.95 -18.03 -6.57
N PRO A 370 -15.85 -18.04 -7.56
CA PRO A 370 -16.32 -16.83 -8.23
C PRO A 370 -16.95 -15.84 -7.26
N MET A 371 -16.70 -14.55 -7.47
CA MET A 371 -17.32 -13.44 -6.76
C MET A 371 -18.36 -12.76 -7.67
N TYR A 372 -19.46 -12.29 -7.09
CA TYR A 372 -20.63 -11.65 -7.71
C TYR A 372 -21.52 -12.53 -8.58
N TYR A 373 -20.92 -13.33 -9.47
CA TYR A 373 -21.66 -14.27 -10.31
C TYR A 373 -21.23 -15.70 -9.97
N LEU A 374 -22.05 -16.40 -9.19
CA LEU A 374 -21.67 -17.67 -8.57
C LEU A 374 -21.74 -18.87 -9.51
N ASP A 375 -22.62 -18.83 -10.53
CA ASP A 375 -22.82 -19.92 -11.49
C ASP A 375 -21.79 -19.88 -12.65
N GLN A 376 -20.52 -20.04 -12.30
CA GLN A 376 -19.42 -20.12 -13.26
C GLN A 376 -18.25 -20.97 -12.72
N PRO A 377 -17.29 -21.39 -13.58
CA PRO A 377 -16.11 -22.11 -13.10
C PRO A 377 -15.24 -21.26 -12.16
N ASP A 378 -14.54 -21.96 -11.26
CA ASP A 378 -13.56 -21.38 -10.33
C ASP A 378 -12.46 -20.63 -11.10
N PHE A 379 -11.96 -19.55 -10.51
CA PHE A 379 -10.91 -18.71 -11.09
C PHE A 379 -9.52 -19.15 -10.64
N VAL A 380 -8.56 -19.10 -11.55
CA VAL A 380 -7.13 -19.10 -11.25
C VAL A 380 -6.64 -17.65 -11.28
N ASN A 381 -6.15 -17.17 -10.15
CA ASN A 381 -5.73 -15.79 -9.94
C ASN A 381 -4.27 -15.70 -9.50
N GLY A 382 -3.70 -14.51 -9.66
CA GLY A 382 -2.40 -14.15 -9.11
C GLY A 382 -2.08 -12.69 -9.38
N VAL A 383 -0.88 -12.27 -8.99
CA VAL A 383 -0.36 -10.91 -9.22
C VAL A 383 1.03 -11.00 -9.84
N LEU A 384 1.29 -10.12 -10.79
CA LEU A 384 2.60 -9.90 -11.41
C LEU A 384 3.20 -8.63 -10.83
N LYS A 385 4.47 -8.67 -10.42
CA LYS A 385 5.30 -7.47 -10.25
C LYS A 385 6.04 -7.25 -11.56
N ALA A 386 5.82 -6.10 -12.19
CA ALA A 386 6.45 -5.74 -13.46
C ALA A 386 7.07 -4.34 -13.38
N SER A 387 7.95 -4.05 -14.33
CA SER A 387 8.50 -2.72 -14.55
C SER A 387 8.15 -2.23 -15.95
N THR A 388 7.82 -0.94 -16.08
CA THR A 388 7.43 -0.37 -17.37
C THR A 388 7.73 1.13 -17.44
N LYS A 389 7.91 1.64 -18.66
CA LYS A 389 8.04 3.08 -18.94
C LYS A 389 6.74 3.72 -19.40
N LEU A 390 5.69 2.93 -19.59
CA LEU A 390 4.39 3.41 -20.07
C LEU A 390 3.75 4.36 -19.05
N SER A 391 2.80 5.19 -19.48
CA SER A 391 1.91 5.87 -18.55
C SER A 391 0.83 4.90 -18.03
N PRO A 392 0.16 5.19 -16.90
CA PRO A 392 -0.95 4.36 -16.42
C PRO A 392 -2.04 4.09 -17.48
N SER A 393 -2.38 5.10 -18.27
CA SER A 393 -3.40 5.01 -19.32
C SER A 393 -2.92 4.19 -20.53
N ASP A 394 -1.64 4.32 -20.91
CA ASP A 394 -1.04 3.49 -21.97
C ASP A 394 -0.87 2.03 -21.54
N LEU A 395 -0.55 1.80 -20.26
CA LEU A 395 -0.52 0.47 -19.67
C LEU A 395 -1.92 -0.15 -19.74
N LEU A 396 -2.96 0.56 -19.28
CA LEU A 396 -4.35 0.07 -19.33
C LEU A 396 -4.77 -0.29 -20.78
N LYS A 397 -4.40 0.54 -21.76
CA LYS A 397 -4.66 0.26 -23.16
C LYS A 397 -3.96 -1.03 -23.61
N SER A 398 -2.68 -1.19 -23.26
CA SER A 398 -1.90 -2.38 -23.58
C SER A 398 -2.49 -3.65 -22.95
N LEU A 399 -2.97 -3.57 -21.71
CA LEU A 399 -3.66 -4.69 -21.04
C LEU A 399 -4.93 -5.09 -21.80
N LYS A 400 -5.78 -4.11 -22.16
CA LYS A 400 -7.00 -4.36 -22.95
C LYS A 400 -6.69 -5.00 -24.31
N GLU A 401 -5.66 -4.55 -25.01
CA GLU A 401 -5.24 -5.16 -26.28
C GLU A 401 -4.84 -6.64 -26.11
N ILE A 402 -4.15 -7.00 -25.02
CA ILE A 402 -3.82 -8.41 -24.72
C ILE A 402 -5.11 -9.22 -24.48
N GLU A 403 -6.05 -8.68 -23.71
CA GLU A 403 -7.31 -9.37 -23.42
C GLU A 403 -8.14 -9.64 -24.69
N TYR A 404 -8.38 -8.60 -25.50
CA TYR A 404 -9.32 -8.66 -26.62
C TYR A 404 -8.70 -9.13 -27.93
N ASP A 405 -7.47 -8.73 -28.24
CA ASP A 405 -6.86 -9.02 -29.55
C ASP A 405 -6.06 -10.33 -29.54
N VAL A 406 -5.33 -10.59 -28.44
CA VAL A 406 -4.48 -11.79 -28.30
C VAL A 406 -5.29 -12.97 -27.78
N LEU A 407 -5.89 -12.81 -26.59
CA LEU A 407 -6.61 -13.89 -25.89
C LEU A 407 -8.11 -13.94 -26.21
N LYS A 408 -8.56 -13.07 -27.14
CA LYS A 408 -9.92 -13.07 -27.72
C LYS A 408 -11.02 -13.13 -26.65
N ARG A 409 -10.84 -12.37 -25.57
CA ARG A 409 -11.83 -12.26 -24.49
C ARG A 409 -13.17 -11.79 -25.06
N VAL A 410 -14.25 -12.49 -24.68
CA VAL A 410 -15.62 -12.12 -25.08
C VAL A 410 -16.38 -11.65 -23.84
N LYS A 411 -16.57 -10.34 -23.71
CA LYS A 411 -17.36 -9.76 -22.61
C LYS A 411 -18.86 -9.91 -22.91
N LYS A 412 -19.50 -10.93 -22.33
CA LYS A 412 -20.96 -11.14 -22.44
C LYS A 412 -21.75 -10.23 -21.49
N PHE A 413 -21.28 -10.11 -20.25
CA PHE A 413 -21.83 -9.27 -19.18
C PHE A 413 -20.75 -9.03 -18.13
N ASP A 414 -20.97 -8.10 -17.20
CA ASP A 414 -20.00 -7.78 -16.13
C ASP A 414 -19.81 -8.97 -15.18
N ASN A 415 -18.57 -9.20 -14.74
CA ASN A 415 -18.18 -10.32 -13.87
C ASN A 415 -18.39 -11.74 -14.43
N GLY A 416 -18.68 -11.86 -15.73
CA GLY A 416 -18.86 -13.16 -16.37
C GLY A 416 -17.55 -13.96 -16.56
N PRO A 417 -17.68 -15.20 -17.11
CA PRO A 417 -16.53 -16.04 -17.45
C PRO A 417 -15.62 -15.40 -18.49
N ARG A 418 -14.31 -15.56 -18.34
CA ARG A 418 -13.28 -14.93 -19.20
C ARG A 418 -12.04 -15.80 -19.38
N SER A 419 -11.39 -15.68 -20.55
CA SER A 419 -10.09 -16.30 -20.83
C SER A 419 -8.97 -15.69 -20.00
N ILE A 420 -8.97 -14.36 -19.83
CA ILE A 420 -8.08 -13.62 -18.94
C ILE A 420 -8.74 -12.29 -18.53
N ASP A 421 -8.33 -11.76 -17.39
CA ASP A 421 -8.55 -10.41 -16.88
C ASP A 421 -7.18 -9.88 -16.45
N LEU A 422 -6.85 -8.63 -16.74
CA LEU A 422 -5.61 -7.97 -16.33
C LEU A 422 -5.93 -6.59 -15.74
N ASP A 423 -5.81 -6.48 -14.42
CA ASP A 423 -6.14 -5.25 -13.67
C ASP A 423 -4.88 -4.62 -13.08
N ILE A 424 -4.70 -3.31 -13.27
CA ILE A 424 -3.65 -2.53 -12.57
C ILE A 424 -4.08 -2.34 -11.12
N ILE A 425 -3.34 -2.93 -10.17
CA ILE A 425 -3.67 -2.86 -8.74
C ILE A 425 -2.91 -1.74 -8.04
N LEU A 426 -1.60 -1.65 -8.27
CA LEU A 426 -0.72 -0.60 -7.75
C LEU A 426 0.23 -0.14 -8.84
N TYR A 427 0.63 1.11 -8.76
CA TYR A 427 1.54 1.76 -9.71
C TYR A 427 2.43 2.71 -8.93
N ASP A 428 3.60 2.23 -8.50
CA ASP A 428 4.42 2.84 -7.46
C ASP A 428 3.56 3.35 -6.30
N ASN A 429 3.61 4.66 -6.00
CA ASN A 429 2.77 5.32 -4.99
C ASN A 429 1.72 6.24 -5.64
N LEU A 430 1.46 6.08 -6.94
CA LEU A 430 0.51 6.91 -7.67
C LEU A 430 -0.92 6.68 -7.18
N ILE A 431 -1.67 7.78 -7.15
CA ILE A 431 -3.11 7.76 -6.97
C ILE A 431 -3.71 8.43 -8.21
N VAL A 432 -4.42 7.65 -9.01
CA VAL A 432 -5.08 8.07 -10.25
C VAL A 432 -6.59 7.87 -10.08
N SER A 433 -7.37 8.88 -10.44
CA SER A 433 -8.83 8.86 -10.36
C SER A 433 -9.40 9.49 -11.64
N GLU A 434 -9.37 8.74 -12.73
CA GLU A 434 -9.94 9.09 -14.03
C GLU A 434 -11.24 8.30 -14.27
N PRO A 435 -12.14 8.76 -15.16
CA PRO A 435 -13.41 8.06 -15.44
C PRO A 435 -13.25 6.58 -15.79
N ASP A 436 -12.15 6.23 -16.48
CA ASP A 436 -11.88 4.87 -16.95
C ASP A 436 -10.74 4.15 -16.22
N LEU A 437 -10.06 4.82 -15.27
CA LEU A 437 -8.89 4.26 -14.57
C LEU A 437 -8.81 4.77 -13.12
N ASN A 438 -8.78 3.84 -12.18
CA ASN A 438 -8.54 4.12 -10.77
C ASN A 438 -7.34 3.32 -10.27
N ILE A 439 -6.36 4.01 -9.68
CA ILE A 439 -5.17 3.42 -9.06
C ILE A 439 -5.01 4.04 -7.67
N PRO A 440 -4.80 3.27 -6.59
CA PRO A 440 -4.94 1.82 -6.51
C PRO A 440 -6.34 1.33 -6.93
N HIS A 441 -6.45 0.08 -7.37
CA HIS A 441 -7.72 -0.46 -7.86
C HIS A 441 -8.80 -0.45 -6.76
N ILE A 442 -9.96 0.17 -7.05
CA ILE A 442 -11.04 0.44 -6.07
C ILE A 442 -11.45 -0.77 -5.21
N SER A 443 -11.59 -1.96 -5.81
CA SER A 443 -12.04 -3.17 -5.11
C SER A 443 -10.91 -4.06 -4.60
N MET A 444 -9.64 -3.62 -4.65
CA MET A 444 -8.53 -4.50 -4.27
C MET A 444 -8.61 -4.94 -2.80
N LEU A 445 -9.10 -4.07 -1.92
CA LEU A 445 -9.17 -4.31 -0.48
C LEU A 445 -10.26 -5.31 -0.06
N GLU A 446 -11.21 -5.60 -0.96
CA GLU A 446 -12.34 -6.50 -0.71
C GLU A 446 -12.06 -7.94 -1.21
N ARG A 447 -10.97 -8.15 -1.94
CA ARG A 447 -10.73 -9.38 -2.71
C ARG A 447 -9.52 -10.14 -2.16
N SER A 448 -9.76 -11.28 -1.50
CA SER A 448 -8.67 -12.12 -0.97
C SER A 448 -7.78 -12.66 -2.09
N PHE A 449 -8.36 -13.02 -3.23
CA PHE A 449 -7.64 -13.48 -4.41
C PHE A 449 -6.79 -12.39 -5.09
N VAL A 450 -6.87 -11.13 -4.64
CA VAL A 450 -5.96 -10.04 -5.02
C VAL A 450 -4.96 -9.77 -3.88
N LEU A 451 -5.43 -9.59 -2.64
CA LEU A 451 -4.55 -9.25 -1.51
C LEU A 451 -3.58 -10.38 -1.13
N CYS A 452 -4.03 -11.64 -1.12
CA CYS A 452 -3.16 -12.79 -0.80
C CYS A 452 -1.94 -12.85 -1.72
N PRO A 453 -2.09 -12.92 -3.07
CA PRO A 453 -0.94 -12.92 -3.96
C PRO A 453 -0.14 -11.60 -3.92
N LEU A 454 -0.79 -10.45 -3.74
CA LEU A 454 -0.08 -9.17 -3.62
C LEU A 454 0.85 -9.14 -2.40
N CYS A 455 0.39 -9.59 -1.24
CA CYS A 455 1.17 -9.67 0.00
C CYS A 455 2.37 -10.65 -0.07
N GLU A 456 2.47 -11.48 -1.10
CA GLU A 456 3.69 -12.25 -1.37
C GLU A 456 4.79 -11.42 -2.05
N LEU A 457 4.42 -10.29 -2.68
CA LEU A 457 5.26 -9.45 -3.52
C LEU A 457 5.57 -8.07 -2.90
N VAL A 458 4.78 -7.64 -1.91
CA VAL A 458 5.02 -6.39 -1.16
C VAL A 458 5.38 -6.67 0.31
N PRO A 459 6.31 -5.91 0.92
CA PRO A 459 6.72 -6.15 2.29
C PRO A 459 5.62 -5.81 3.31
N PRO A 460 5.68 -6.37 4.54
CA PRO A 460 4.70 -6.14 5.60
C PRO A 460 4.46 -4.69 6.01
N ASP A 461 5.43 -3.80 5.78
CA ASP A 461 5.38 -2.36 6.05
C ASP A 461 4.98 -1.54 4.82
N TYR A 462 4.68 -2.17 3.67
CA TYR A 462 4.20 -1.47 2.48
C TYR A 462 2.80 -0.91 2.71
N LEU A 463 2.70 0.43 2.70
CA LEU A 463 1.46 1.15 2.96
C LEU A 463 0.62 1.28 1.69
N HIS A 464 -0.68 1.05 1.81
CA HIS A 464 -1.62 1.35 0.73
C HIS A 464 -1.64 2.87 0.45
N PRO A 465 -1.48 3.33 -0.81
CA PRO A 465 -1.35 4.76 -1.12
C PRO A 465 -2.48 5.67 -0.58
N VAL A 466 -3.72 5.16 -0.61
CA VAL A 466 -4.92 5.88 -0.12
C VAL A 466 -5.11 5.73 1.39
N THR A 467 -5.32 4.51 1.90
CA THR A 467 -5.61 4.33 3.34
C THR A 467 -4.42 4.56 4.26
N ALA A 468 -3.18 4.55 3.74
CA ALA A 468 -1.91 4.60 4.48
C ALA A 468 -1.83 3.60 5.65
N GLU A 469 -2.50 2.45 5.51
CA GLU A 469 -2.33 1.27 6.36
C GLU A 469 -1.53 0.22 5.59
N PRO A 470 -0.77 -0.66 6.28
CA PRO A 470 -0.07 -1.74 5.62
C PRO A 470 -1.03 -2.67 4.87
N ILE A 471 -0.69 -3.04 3.64
CA ILE A 471 -1.54 -3.94 2.82
C ILE A 471 -1.75 -5.30 3.51
N HIS A 472 -0.75 -5.79 4.24
CA HIS A 472 -0.86 -7.00 5.04
C HIS A 472 -1.91 -6.89 6.16
N SER A 473 -2.10 -5.70 6.74
CA SER A 473 -3.15 -5.47 7.75
C SER A 473 -4.55 -5.57 7.13
N HIS A 474 -4.76 -5.06 5.91
CA HIS A 474 -6.03 -5.24 5.19
C HIS A 474 -6.31 -6.71 4.91
N LEU A 475 -5.29 -7.48 4.51
CA LEU A 475 -5.45 -8.91 4.30
C LEU A 475 -5.86 -9.63 5.60
N ASP A 476 -5.21 -9.32 6.73
CA ASP A 476 -5.55 -9.94 8.01
C ASP A 476 -6.97 -9.57 8.50
N GLN A 477 -7.43 -8.35 8.23
CA GLN A 477 -8.82 -7.93 8.49
C GLN A 477 -9.80 -8.71 7.61
N LEU A 478 -9.50 -8.83 6.31
CA LEU A 478 -10.35 -9.51 5.34
C LEU A 478 -10.50 -11.00 5.66
N LEU A 479 -9.40 -11.68 6.01
CA LEU A 479 -9.42 -13.11 6.38
C LEU A 479 -10.18 -13.40 7.68
N LYS A 480 -10.44 -12.39 8.53
CA LYS A 480 -11.25 -12.52 9.76
C LYS A 480 -12.74 -12.21 9.53
N THR A 481 -13.09 -11.66 8.39
CA THR A 481 -14.46 -11.19 8.10
C THR A 481 -15.33 -12.35 7.60
N SER A 482 -16.60 -12.38 8.00
CA SER A 482 -17.58 -13.35 7.49
C SER A 482 -17.97 -13.02 6.05
N VAL A 483 -17.92 -14.02 5.17
CA VAL A 483 -18.29 -13.87 3.76
C VAL A 483 -19.80 -13.79 3.61
N ASP A 484 -20.30 -12.80 2.88
CA ASP A 484 -21.68 -12.81 2.41
C ASP A 484 -21.83 -13.84 1.28
N SER A 485 -22.48 -14.96 1.61
CA SER A 485 -22.71 -16.07 0.68
C SER A 485 -23.49 -15.68 -0.59
N SER A 486 -24.18 -14.53 -0.60
CA SER A 486 -24.83 -14.00 -1.80
C SER A 486 -23.85 -13.36 -2.79
N ILE A 487 -22.68 -12.91 -2.31
CA ILE A 487 -21.63 -12.27 -3.10
C ILE A 487 -20.55 -13.28 -3.47
N GLN A 488 -20.14 -14.16 -2.55
CA GLN A 488 -19.12 -15.17 -2.81
C GLN A 488 -19.39 -16.41 -1.95
N GLU A 489 -19.25 -17.60 -2.54
CA GLU A 489 -19.45 -18.85 -1.80
C GLU A 489 -18.46 -19.01 -0.63
N SER A 490 -17.19 -18.68 -0.87
CA SER A 490 -16.13 -18.73 0.13
C SER A 490 -14.95 -17.86 -0.29
N ILE A 491 -14.25 -17.30 0.70
CA ILE A 491 -13.01 -16.53 0.54
C ILE A 491 -11.76 -17.41 0.47
N ASP A 492 -11.92 -18.71 0.70
CA ASP A 492 -10.83 -19.67 0.77
C ASP A 492 -10.09 -19.78 -0.56
N LEU A 493 -8.77 -19.89 -0.49
CA LEU A 493 -7.90 -20.05 -1.64
C LEU A 493 -7.11 -21.35 -1.56
N LEU A 494 -6.96 -22.01 -2.71
CA LEU A 494 -6.04 -23.14 -2.85
C LEU A 494 -4.83 -22.70 -3.67
N SER A 495 -3.63 -22.87 -3.10
CA SER A 495 -2.37 -22.66 -3.81
C SER A 495 -2.17 -23.77 -4.83
N LEU A 496 -1.78 -23.40 -6.05
CA LEU A 496 -1.59 -24.30 -7.18
C LEU A 496 -0.13 -24.30 -7.64
N VAL A 497 0.43 -25.49 -7.82
CA VAL A 497 1.73 -25.71 -8.45
C VAL A 497 1.51 -26.45 -9.78
N PRO A 498 1.68 -25.79 -10.94
CA PRO A 498 1.41 -26.37 -12.25
C PRO A 498 2.27 -27.58 -12.62
N LEU A 499 1.71 -28.53 -13.37
CA LEU A 499 2.41 -29.70 -13.90
C LEU A 499 2.28 -29.71 -15.44
N PRO A 500 3.26 -29.17 -16.19
CA PRO A 500 3.13 -28.91 -17.63
C PRO A 500 2.95 -30.14 -18.52
N ARG A 501 3.26 -31.34 -18.03
CA ARG A 501 3.11 -32.58 -18.79
C ARG A 501 1.65 -32.74 -19.24
N LYS A 502 1.43 -32.82 -20.56
CA LYS A 502 0.10 -33.07 -21.14
C LYS A 502 -0.44 -34.41 -20.62
N GLN A 503 -1.71 -34.42 -20.20
CA GLN A 503 -2.41 -35.64 -19.78
C GLN A 503 -2.36 -36.69 -20.90
N ILE A 504 -2.01 -37.92 -20.56
CA ILE A 504 -1.91 -39.03 -21.54
C ILE A 504 -3.32 -39.55 -21.90
N GLN A 505 -4.32 -39.40 -21.02
CA GLN A 505 -5.72 -39.75 -21.29
C GLN A 505 -6.71 -38.81 -20.57
N PRO A 506 -7.91 -38.56 -21.14
CA PRO A 506 -8.97 -37.86 -20.42
C PRO A 506 -9.50 -38.75 -19.28
N VAL A 507 -9.50 -38.21 -18.06
CA VAL A 507 -10.13 -38.84 -16.89
C VAL A 507 -11.63 -39.01 -17.15
N ASP A 508 -12.18 -40.16 -16.75
CA ASP A 508 -13.59 -40.55 -16.88
C ASP A 508 -14.57 -39.39 -16.65
N LYS A 509 -15.52 -39.23 -17.57
CA LYS A 509 -16.61 -38.23 -17.52
C LYS A 509 -17.50 -38.35 -16.26
N ASP A 510 -17.42 -39.47 -15.54
CA ASP A 510 -18.22 -39.76 -14.35
C ASP A 510 -17.49 -39.45 -13.02
N SER A 511 -16.21 -39.06 -13.05
CA SER A 511 -15.59 -38.44 -11.88
C SER A 511 -16.16 -37.03 -11.75
N LYS A 512 -16.93 -36.77 -10.68
CA LYS A 512 -17.48 -35.44 -10.33
C LYS A 512 -16.42 -34.33 -10.20
N SER A 513 -15.13 -34.66 -10.34
CA SER A 513 -14.03 -33.72 -10.54
C SER A 513 -13.74 -33.54 -12.03
N VAL A 514 -14.68 -32.98 -12.79
CA VAL A 514 -14.41 -32.45 -14.14
C VAL A 514 -13.54 -31.20 -13.96
N THR A 515 -12.22 -31.38 -13.82
CA THR A 515 -11.30 -30.23 -13.80
C THR A 515 -11.25 -29.64 -15.20
N HIS A 516 -12.09 -28.63 -15.45
CA HIS A 516 -11.81 -27.64 -16.48
C HIS A 516 -10.46 -26.99 -16.12
N GLY A 517 -9.39 -27.30 -16.86
CA GLY A 517 -8.08 -26.66 -16.69
C GLY A 517 -6.85 -27.55 -16.88
N PHE A 518 -5.75 -27.20 -16.21
CA PHE A 518 -4.43 -27.85 -16.31
C PHE A 518 -4.11 -28.75 -15.10
N ARG A 519 -3.20 -29.71 -15.29
CA ARG A 519 -2.70 -30.63 -14.23
C ARG A 519 -1.85 -29.85 -13.23
N ARG A 520 -2.01 -30.12 -11.93
CA ARG A 520 -1.39 -29.35 -10.84
C ARG A 520 -1.35 -30.11 -9.51
N LEU A 521 -0.47 -29.68 -8.60
CA LEU A 521 -0.59 -29.96 -7.18
C LEU A 521 -1.39 -28.84 -6.51
N GLU A 522 -2.21 -29.20 -5.52
CA GLU A 522 -3.05 -28.26 -4.77
C GLU A 522 -2.71 -28.30 -3.29
N PHE A 523 -2.59 -27.12 -2.68
CA PHE A 523 -2.26 -26.94 -1.27
C PHE A 523 -3.19 -25.93 -0.61
N ASP A 524 -3.88 -26.35 0.44
CA ASP A 524 -4.59 -25.47 1.36
C ASP A 524 -3.62 -24.91 2.38
N MET A 525 -3.15 -23.70 2.09
CA MET A 525 -2.17 -23.02 2.93
C MET A 525 -2.79 -22.28 4.10
N PHE A 526 -4.12 -22.17 4.17
CA PHE A 526 -4.82 -21.33 5.14
C PHE A 526 -5.35 -22.16 6.30
N THR A 527 -6.17 -23.17 6.01
CA THR A 527 -6.79 -24.01 7.04
C THR A 527 -6.12 -25.38 7.14
N GLY A 528 -5.56 -25.87 6.02
CA GLY A 528 -5.06 -27.23 5.86
C GLY A 528 -6.17 -28.29 5.71
N GLU A 529 -7.45 -27.94 5.91
CA GLU A 529 -8.55 -28.90 5.96
C GLU A 529 -8.89 -29.46 4.56
N LYS A 530 -8.69 -28.66 3.50
CA LYS A 530 -9.10 -29.02 2.14
C LYS A 530 -8.14 -29.96 1.42
N THR A 531 -6.85 -29.98 1.77
CA THR A 531 -5.82 -30.81 1.12
C THR A 531 -4.99 -31.57 2.15
N GLY A 532 -4.75 -32.86 1.93
CA GLY A 532 -3.86 -33.66 2.77
C GLY A 532 -2.37 -33.43 2.48
N THR A 533 -1.51 -33.84 3.41
CA THR A 533 -0.06 -33.90 3.22
C THR A 533 0.28 -34.85 2.08
N LYS A 534 1.15 -34.42 1.17
CA LYS A 534 1.59 -35.24 0.03
C LYS A 534 2.74 -36.15 0.43
N LEU A 535 2.65 -37.43 0.08
CA LEU A 535 3.71 -38.40 0.28
C LEU A 535 4.59 -38.52 -0.97
N MET A 536 5.87 -38.20 -0.82
CA MET A 536 6.90 -38.44 -1.82
C MET A 536 7.69 -39.71 -1.48
N GLY A 537 7.48 -40.79 -2.25
CA GLY A 537 8.15 -42.09 -2.08
C GLY A 537 9.52 -42.13 -2.77
N ILE A 538 10.56 -42.58 -2.07
CA ILE A 538 11.93 -42.62 -2.60
C ILE A 538 12.19 -43.91 -3.37
N LEU A 539 12.55 -43.79 -4.65
CA LEU A 539 13.04 -44.88 -5.51
C LEU A 539 14.52 -44.66 -5.84
N ASN A 540 15.41 -45.23 -5.03
CA ASN A 540 16.85 -45.19 -5.29
C ASN A 540 17.24 -46.23 -6.34
N VAL A 541 17.99 -45.80 -7.36
CA VAL A 541 18.51 -46.62 -8.44
C VAL A 541 20.01 -46.84 -8.20
N THR A 542 20.35 -47.84 -7.38
CA THR A 542 21.72 -48.10 -6.93
C THR A 542 22.52 -49.01 -7.88
N PRO A 543 23.86 -48.86 -7.94
CA PRO A 543 24.75 -49.65 -8.81
C PRO A 543 24.73 -51.16 -8.54
N ASP A 544 24.56 -51.60 -7.28
CA ASP A 544 24.50 -53.02 -6.91
C ASP A 544 23.39 -53.79 -7.66
N SER A 545 22.36 -53.07 -8.12
CA SER A 545 21.24 -53.61 -8.89
C SER A 545 21.60 -53.89 -10.36
N PHE A 546 22.59 -53.18 -10.91
CA PHE A 546 23.02 -53.29 -12.31
C PHE A 546 24.18 -54.27 -12.48
N SER A 547 25.02 -54.45 -11.46
CA SER A 547 26.14 -55.39 -11.47
C SER A 547 25.73 -56.85 -11.24
N ASP A 548 24.69 -57.12 -10.44
CA ASP A 548 24.40 -58.49 -9.95
C ASP A 548 23.30 -59.25 -10.74
N GLY A 549 22.52 -58.60 -11.62
CA GLY A 549 21.37 -59.23 -12.30
C GLY A 549 21.09 -58.79 -13.73
N GLY A 550 21.88 -57.87 -14.30
CA GLY A 550 21.61 -57.27 -15.61
C GLY A 550 20.51 -56.22 -15.60
N LEU A 551 20.57 -55.29 -16.57
CA LEU A 551 19.68 -54.13 -16.73
C LEU A 551 18.18 -54.47 -16.61
N ASN A 552 17.74 -55.58 -17.21
CA ASN A 552 16.33 -55.97 -17.25
C ASN A 552 15.76 -56.41 -15.89
N ILE A 553 16.56 -57.04 -15.02
CA ILE A 553 16.10 -57.45 -13.68
C ILE A 553 15.91 -56.23 -12.78
N SER A 554 16.86 -55.28 -12.86
CA SER A 554 16.77 -54.00 -12.16
C SER A 554 15.54 -53.19 -12.60
N LEU A 555 15.30 -53.12 -13.91
CA LEU A 555 14.15 -52.41 -14.49
C LEU A 555 12.81 -53.01 -14.02
N ASN A 556 12.62 -54.33 -14.15
CA ASN A 556 11.38 -54.99 -13.74
C ASN A 556 11.08 -54.79 -12.25
N LYS A 557 12.12 -54.85 -11.40
CA LYS A 557 11.99 -54.60 -9.96
C LYS A 557 11.58 -53.14 -9.67
N ALA A 558 12.17 -52.18 -10.38
CA ALA A 558 11.81 -50.77 -10.24
C ALA A 558 10.35 -50.54 -10.66
N LEU A 559 9.90 -51.08 -11.80
CA LEU A 559 8.52 -50.99 -12.27
C LEU A 559 7.52 -51.64 -11.30
N GLN A 560 7.86 -52.80 -10.73
CA GLN A 560 7.03 -53.44 -9.71
C GLN A 560 6.93 -52.58 -8.45
N THR A 561 8.05 -51.98 -8.01
CA THR A 561 8.06 -51.06 -6.86
C THR A 561 7.20 -49.82 -7.11
N VAL A 562 7.21 -49.29 -8.34
CA VAL A 562 6.38 -48.14 -8.75
C VAL A 562 4.89 -48.47 -8.66
N LYS A 563 4.49 -49.67 -9.14
CA LYS A 563 3.11 -50.14 -9.01
C LYS A 563 2.70 -50.25 -7.55
N GLU A 564 3.54 -50.85 -6.71
CA GLU A 564 3.30 -50.95 -5.27
C GLU A 564 3.20 -49.57 -4.59
N MET A 565 4.09 -48.63 -4.91
CA MET A 565 4.00 -47.26 -4.39
C MET A 565 2.68 -46.58 -4.77
N TYR A 566 2.26 -46.74 -6.04
CA TYR A 566 0.99 -46.19 -6.51
C TYR A 566 -0.21 -46.79 -5.75
N ASP A 567 -0.26 -48.12 -5.62
CA ASP A 567 -1.36 -48.83 -4.95
C ASP A 567 -1.46 -48.47 -3.46
N GLU A 568 -0.33 -48.18 -2.82
CA GLU A 568 -0.24 -47.75 -1.42
C GLU A 568 -0.52 -46.25 -1.23
N GLY A 569 -0.86 -45.54 -2.31
CA GLY A 569 -1.27 -44.13 -2.26
C GLY A 569 -0.12 -43.14 -2.09
N VAL A 570 1.06 -43.45 -2.63
CA VAL A 570 2.14 -42.48 -2.81
C VAL A 570 1.71 -41.44 -3.85
N ASP A 571 1.78 -40.16 -3.49
CA ASP A 571 1.38 -39.06 -4.37
C ASP A 571 2.46 -38.77 -5.44
N ILE A 572 3.74 -38.84 -5.06
CA ILE A 572 4.89 -38.50 -5.91
C ILE A 572 5.98 -39.57 -5.74
N ILE A 573 6.54 -40.09 -6.83
CA ILE A 573 7.68 -41.02 -6.78
C ILE A 573 8.95 -40.27 -7.18
N ASP A 574 9.93 -40.23 -6.29
CA ASP A 574 11.18 -39.51 -6.47
C ASP A 574 12.32 -40.47 -6.81
N ILE A 575 12.81 -40.36 -8.04
CA ILE A 575 13.79 -41.27 -8.64
C ILE A 575 15.19 -40.68 -8.45
N GLY A 576 16.07 -41.40 -7.75
CA GLY A 576 17.45 -40.97 -7.52
C GLY A 576 18.47 -41.90 -8.15
N GLY A 577 19.28 -41.40 -9.09
CA GLY A 577 20.41 -42.12 -9.70
C GLY A 577 21.75 -41.88 -9.00
N CYS A 578 21.79 -40.89 -8.12
CA CYS A 578 22.98 -40.39 -7.44
C CYS A 578 22.82 -40.43 -5.92
N SER A 579 23.87 -40.80 -5.19
CA SER A 579 23.85 -40.76 -3.72
C SER A 579 24.20 -39.36 -3.22
N THR A 580 23.29 -38.75 -2.47
CA THR A 580 23.47 -37.46 -1.80
C THR A 580 23.86 -37.60 -0.33
N ARG A 581 24.32 -38.80 0.08
CA ARG A 581 24.80 -39.03 1.45
C ARG A 581 26.13 -38.28 1.67
N PRO A 582 26.35 -37.65 2.83
CA PRO A 582 27.60 -36.94 3.08
C PRO A 582 28.83 -37.84 2.88
N GLY A 583 29.76 -37.39 2.03
CA GLY A 583 30.99 -38.09 1.68
C GLY A 583 30.85 -39.24 0.67
N SER A 584 29.69 -39.48 0.06
CA SER A 584 29.57 -40.53 -0.97
C SER A 584 30.23 -40.13 -2.29
N GLU A 585 30.82 -41.09 -2.99
CA GLU A 585 31.33 -40.90 -4.35
C GLU A 585 30.18 -40.59 -5.31
N GLN A 586 30.45 -39.67 -6.23
CA GLN A 586 29.46 -39.21 -7.21
C GLN A 586 29.72 -39.90 -8.55
N PRO A 587 28.70 -40.51 -9.18
CA PRO A 587 28.85 -41.11 -10.51
C PRO A 587 29.16 -40.03 -11.56
N LEU A 588 29.68 -40.47 -12.71
CA LEU A 588 29.78 -39.59 -13.88
C LEU A 588 28.36 -39.21 -14.38
N PRO A 589 28.18 -38.03 -15.02
CA PRO A 589 26.88 -37.61 -15.55
C PRO A 589 26.20 -38.68 -16.43
N ASP A 590 26.96 -39.30 -17.34
CA ASP A 590 26.45 -40.34 -18.24
C ASP A 590 26.00 -41.60 -17.49
N GLU A 591 26.68 -41.93 -16.38
CA GLU A 591 26.33 -43.09 -15.57
C GLU A 591 25.02 -42.85 -14.80
N GLU A 592 24.87 -41.66 -14.20
CA GLU A 592 23.62 -41.26 -13.55
C GLU A 592 22.45 -41.27 -14.55
N LEU A 593 22.65 -40.71 -15.75
CA LEU A 593 21.65 -40.68 -16.82
C LEU A 593 21.26 -42.10 -17.26
N ASN A 594 22.23 -42.99 -17.47
CA ASN A 594 21.99 -44.38 -17.87
C ASN A 594 21.25 -45.19 -16.80
N ARG A 595 21.33 -44.80 -15.52
CA ARG A 595 20.55 -45.42 -14.44
C ARG A 595 19.09 -44.98 -14.46
N VAL A 596 18.82 -43.68 -14.60
CA VAL A 596 17.46 -43.12 -14.39
C VAL A 596 16.62 -43.11 -15.66
N LEU A 597 17.21 -42.80 -16.82
CA LEU A 597 16.47 -42.56 -18.06
C LEU A 597 15.67 -43.79 -18.54
N PRO A 598 16.21 -45.03 -18.52
CA PRO A 598 15.44 -46.21 -18.90
C PRO A 598 14.25 -46.47 -17.98
N ILE A 599 14.39 -46.19 -16.68
CA ILE A 599 13.33 -46.38 -15.69
C ILE A 599 12.21 -45.38 -15.93
N ILE A 600 12.53 -44.10 -16.14
CA ILE A 600 11.53 -43.04 -16.41
C ILE A 600 10.69 -43.41 -17.65
N LYS A 601 11.35 -43.78 -18.75
CA LYS A 601 10.66 -44.17 -19.99
C LYS A 601 9.76 -45.39 -19.78
N ALA A 602 10.29 -46.42 -19.12
CA ALA A 602 9.54 -47.63 -18.86
C ALA A 602 8.33 -47.41 -17.93
N ILE A 603 8.42 -46.50 -16.95
CA ILE A 603 7.27 -46.12 -16.11
C ILE A 603 6.19 -45.45 -16.97
N ARG A 604 6.58 -44.56 -17.88
CA ARG A 604 5.63 -43.87 -18.77
C ARG A 604 5.01 -44.78 -19.84
N GLU A 605 5.63 -45.92 -20.12
CA GLU A 605 5.09 -46.97 -21.00
C GLU A 605 4.17 -47.97 -20.27
N LEU A 606 4.03 -47.88 -18.94
CA LEU A 606 3.08 -48.72 -18.20
C LEU A 606 1.63 -48.44 -18.61
N GLU A 607 0.75 -49.40 -18.34
CA GLU A 607 -0.69 -49.17 -18.49
C GLU A 607 -1.21 -48.21 -17.42
N ALA A 608 -2.30 -47.50 -17.75
CA ALA A 608 -3.02 -46.69 -16.77
C ALA A 608 -3.51 -47.58 -15.60
N PRO A 609 -3.49 -47.09 -14.35
CA PRO A 609 -3.19 -45.70 -13.97
C PRO A 609 -1.71 -45.42 -13.68
N TYR A 610 -0.83 -46.42 -13.73
CA TYR A 610 0.55 -46.30 -13.27
C TYR A 610 1.40 -45.32 -14.07
N CYS A 611 1.18 -45.22 -15.39
CA CYS A 611 1.89 -44.27 -16.25
C CYS A 611 1.59 -42.79 -15.94
N ASP A 612 0.51 -42.51 -15.19
CA ASP A 612 0.09 -41.17 -14.80
C ASP A 612 0.45 -40.79 -13.36
N VAL A 613 1.23 -41.61 -12.66
CA VAL A 613 1.83 -41.23 -11.37
C VAL A 613 2.71 -40.00 -11.51
N LEU A 614 2.81 -39.17 -10.47
CA LEU A 614 3.73 -38.03 -10.48
C LEU A 614 5.17 -38.51 -10.28
N LEU A 615 6.06 -38.10 -11.18
CA LEU A 615 7.47 -38.45 -11.10
C LEU A 615 8.32 -37.22 -10.79
N SER A 616 9.15 -37.35 -9.77
CA SER A 616 10.21 -36.43 -9.41
C SER A 616 11.57 -37.05 -9.73
N ILE A 617 12.56 -36.23 -10.08
CA ILE A 617 13.96 -36.65 -10.26
C ILE A 617 14.83 -35.96 -9.20
N ASP A 618 15.55 -36.75 -8.40
CA ASP A 618 16.53 -36.28 -7.42
C ASP A 618 17.87 -36.11 -8.13
N THR A 619 18.09 -34.93 -8.72
CA THR A 619 19.33 -34.58 -9.41
C THR A 619 19.63 -33.09 -9.28
N TYR A 620 20.93 -32.78 -9.19
CA TYR A 620 21.45 -31.41 -9.15
C TYR A 620 22.10 -31.00 -10.47
N ARG A 621 22.01 -31.83 -11.52
CA ARG A 621 22.64 -31.57 -12.83
C ARG A 621 21.59 -31.14 -13.85
N ALA A 622 21.78 -29.97 -14.46
CA ALA A 622 20.83 -29.38 -15.39
C ALA A 622 20.62 -30.26 -16.63
N SER A 623 21.70 -30.81 -17.18
CA SER A 623 21.65 -31.71 -18.34
C SER A 623 20.82 -32.98 -18.11
N ILE A 624 20.92 -33.58 -16.92
CA ILE A 624 20.13 -34.78 -16.56
C ILE A 624 18.68 -34.38 -16.33
N ALA A 625 18.43 -33.27 -15.64
CA ALA A 625 17.09 -32.74 -15.40
C ALA A 625 16.35 -32.48 -16.73
N GLU A 626 17.01 -31.85 -17.70
CA GLU A 626 16.43 -31.62 -19.03
C GLU A 626 16.08 -32.93 -19.75
N GLN A 627 17.01 -33.90 -19.80
CA GLN A 627 16.74 -35.20 -20.43
C GLN A 627 15.62 -35.98 -19.71
N ALA A 628 15.54 -35.86 -18.39
CA ALA A 628 14.52 -36.50 -17.58
C ALA A 628 13.14 -35.87 -17.82
N ILE A 629 13.04 -34.54 -17.95
CA ILE A 629 11.80 -33.85 -18.35
C ILE A 629 11.32 -34.35 -19.72
N LEU A 630 12.23 -34.40 -20.71
CA LEU A 630 11.91 -34.89 -22.06
C LEU A 630 11.46 -36.36 -22.07
N ALA A 631 11.92 -37.16 -21.10
CA ALA A 631 11.46 -38.54 -20.90
C ALA A 631 10.14 -38.65 -20.11
N GLY A 632 9.63 -37.54 -19.56
CA GLY A 632 8.34 -37.46 -18.89
C GLY A 632 8.42 -37.30 -17.37
N ILE A 633 9.50 -36.80 -16.78
CA ILE A 633 9.49 -36.32 -15.39
C ILE A 633 8.52 -35.14 -15.23
N ASP A 634 7.87 -35.06 -14.06
CA ASP A 634 6.97 -33.96 -13.72
C ASP A 634 7.62 -32.90 -12.83
N ILE A 635 8.54 -33.27 -11.92
CA ILE A 635 9.12 -32.39 -10.89
C ILE A 635 10.65 -32.56 -10.85
N ILE A 636 11.40 -31.47 -10.72
CA ILE A 636 12.84 -31.53 -10.41
C ILE A 636 13.03 -31.37 -8.90
N ASN A 637 13.78 -32.27 -8.28
CA ASN A 637 14.18 -32.19 -6.88
C ASN A 637 15.69 -31.98 -6.78
N ASP A 638 16.11 -30.76 -6.45
CA ASP A 638 17.51 -30.37 -6.39
C ASP A 638 17.92 -30.03 -4.96
N ILE A 639 18.75 -30.91 -4.39
CA ILE A 639 19.31 -30.77 -3.03
C ILE A 639 20.16 -29.51 -2.83
N SER A 640 20.61 -28.89 -3.92
CA SER A 640 21.57 -27.79 -3.95
C SER A 640 20.95 -26.43 -4.29
N SER A 641 19.69 -26.40 -4.74
CA SER A 641 19.03 -25.20 -5.27
C SER A 641 19.89 -24.47 -6.31
N GLY A 642 20.43 -25.19 -7.29
CA GLY A 642 21.24 -24.66 -8.38
C GLY A 642 22.64 -24.18 -7.98
N THR A 643 23.14 -24.53 -6.80
CA THR A 643 24.51 -24.17 -6.39
C THR A 643 25.56 -25.14 -6.96
N PHE A 644 25.16 -26.36 -7.34
CA PHE A 644 26.06 -27.32 -7.98
C PHE A 644 26.09 -27.20 -9.50
N ASP A 645 25.03 -26.66 -10.09
CA ASP A 645 24.89 -26.41 -11.52
C ASP A 645 23.94 -25.22 -11.70
N GLU A 646 24.48 -24.07 -12.09
CA GLU A 646 23.68 -22.84 -12.21
C GLU A 646 22.70 -22.90 -13.38
N GLU A 647 22.98 -23.71 -14.42
CA GLU A 647 22.11 -23.89 -15.59
C GLU A 647 20.77 -24.57 -15.25
N MET A 648 20.64 -25.09 -14.02
CA MET A 648 19.43 -25.74 -13.54
C MET A 648 18.22 -24.80 -13.60
N PHE A 649 18.42 -23.52 -13.28
CA PHE A 649 17.32 -22.56 -13.25
C PHE A 649 16.79 -22.25 -14.65
N GLU A 650 17.66 -22.16 -15.65
CA GLU A 650 17.30 -21.96 -17.06
C GLU A 650 16.49 -23.15 -17.58
N VAL A 651 16.86 -24.39 -17.20
CA VAL A 651 16.08 -25.60 -17.52
C VAL A 651 14.69 -25.54 -16.88
N VAL A 652 14.61 -25.25 -15.58
CA VAL A 652 13.33 -25.14 -14.85
C VAL A 652 12.43 -24.05 -15.45
N ALA A 653 13.00 -22.88 -15.77
CA ALA A 653 12.28 -21.76 -16.38
C ALA A 653 11.75 -22.11 -17.78
N LYS A 654 12.59 -22.76 -18.60
CA LYS A 654 12.26 -23.16 -19.98
C LYS A 654 11.09 -24.14 -20.04
N TYR A 655 11.06 -25.15 -19.16
CA TYR A 655 10.04 -26.20 -19.20
C TYR A 655 8.85 -25.95 -18.27
N GLY A 656 8.92 -24.95 -17.37
CA GLY A 656 7.81 -24.59 -16.49
C GLY A 656 7.49 -25.63 -15.41
N VAL A 657 8.35 -26.62 -15.18
CA VAL A 657 8.11 -27.71 -14.22
C VAL A 657 8.28 -27.23 -12.77
N PRO A 658 7.62 -27.86 -11.79
CA PRO A 658 7.90 -27.62 -10.38
C PRO A 658 9.33 -27.95 -10.02
N TYR A 659 9.86 -27.20 -9.05
CA TYR A 659 11.24 -27.28 -8.63
C TYR A 659 11.33 -27.24 -7.11
N VAL A 660 11.80 -28.35 -6.52
CA VAL A 660 12.10 -28.44 -5.10
C VAL A 660 13.47 -27.83 -4.87
N MET A 661 13.49 -26.68 -4.19
CA MET A 661 14.66 -25.93 -3.79
C MET A 661 15.05 -26.30 -2.37
N SER A 662 16.06 -27.17 -2.24
CA SER A 662 16.60 -27.56 -0.94
C SER A 662 17.77 -26.70 -0.49
N HIS A 663 17.81 -26.39 0.80
CA HIS A 663 18.92 -25.70 1.45
C HIS A 663 20.09 -26.65 1.75
N THR A 664 21.30 -26.27 1.33
CA THR A 664 22.57 -26.87 1.75
C THR A 664 23.69 -25.81 1.76
N ARG A 665 24.85 -26.15 2.33
CA ARG A 665 26.09 -25.35 2.25
C ARG A 665 27.25 -26.23 1.79
N GLY A 666 28.12 -25.66 0.96
CA GLY A 666 29.20 -26.40 0.30
C GLY A 666 28.66 -27.56 -0.54
N ASP A 667 29.48 -28.57 -0.77
CA ASP A 667 29.16 -29.73 -1.61
C ASP A 667 28.95 -31.02 -0.79
N ILE A 668 28.76 -32.14 -1.48
CA ILE A 668 28.52 -33.45 -0.87
C ILE A 668 29.70 -33.92 0.02
N GLN A 669 30.91 -33.45 -0.26
CA GLN A 669 32.12 -33.80 0.49
C GLN A 669 32.36 -32.89 1.70
N THR A 670 31.93 -31.63 1.61
CA THR A 670 32.27 -30.57 2.57
C THR A 670 31.13 -30.17 3.50
N MET A 671 29.85 -30.41 3.12
CA MET A 671 28.68 -29.95 3.86
C MET A 671 28.68 -30.31 5.36
N SER A 672 29.25 -31.45 5.73
CA SER A 672 29.29 -31.90 7.14
C SER A 672 30.12 -30.99 8.06
N LYS A 673 30.99 -30.15 7.48
CA LYS A 673 31.83 -29.19 8.20
C LYS A 673 31.21 -27.79 8.27
N LEU A 674 30.20 -27.50 7.44
CA LEU A 674 29.61 -26.17 7.27
C LEU A 674 28.32 -26.01 8.07
N VAL A 675 28.40 -26.29 9.37
CA VAL A 675 27.25 -26.35 10.29
C VAL A 675 27.16 -25.12 11.22
N ASP A 676 27.91 -24.05 10.95
CA ASP A 676 27.88 -22.83 11.77
C ASP A 676 26.89 -21.81 11.20
N TYR A 677 25.72 -21.68 11.83
CA TYR A 677 24.66 -20.73 11.46
C TYR A 677 24.62 -19.52 12.40
N SER A 678 25.75 -19.14 12.99
CA SER A 678 25.85 -17.87 13.72
C SER A 678 25.67 -16.68 12.76
N ARG A 679 25.06 -15.59 13.24
CA ARG A 679 24.90 -14.36 12.44
C ARG A 679 26.24 -13.67 12.28
N ASP A 680 26.60 -13.35 11.05
CA ASP A 680 27.69 -12.41 10.77
C ASP A 680 27.15 -10.97 10.85
N GLU A 681 27.55 -10.22 11.87
CA GLU A 681 27.15 -8.82 12.07
C GLU A 681 27.62 -7.88 10.95
N LYS A 682 28.49 -8.34 10.04
CA LYS A 682 29.05 -7.51 8.97
C LYS A 682 28.14 -7.32 7.75
N ASN A 683 27.07 -8.11 7.61
CA ASN A 683 26.16 -8.07 6.46
C ASN A 683 24.81 -7.40 6.84
N MET A 684 24.85 -6.10 7.19
CA MET A 684 23.68 -5.33 7.67
C MET A 684 22.72 -4.79 6.59
N ASN A 685 22.86 -5.19 5.32
CA ASN A 685 22.05 -4.64 4.23
C ASN A 685 20.72 -5.39 3.96
N THR A 686 20.12 -6.03 4.97
CA THR A 686 18.86 -6.78 4.82
C THR A 686 17.87 -6.46 5.93
N ILE A 687 16.58 -6.36 5.60
CA ILE A 687 15.48 -6.20 6.58
C ILE A 687 14.70 -7.52 6.62
N GLU A 688 14.70 -8.19 7.77
CA GLU A 688 13.98 -9.44 7.99
C GLU A 688 12.64 -9.18 8.68
N TYR A 689 11.57 -9.79 8.17
CA TYR A 689 10.22 -9.68 8.74
C TYR A 689 9.82 -11.01 9.37
N ILE A 690 9.82 -11.03 10.70
CA ILE A 690 9.40 -12.17 11.52
C ILE A 690 8.48 -11.71 12.65
N ASN A 691 7.37 -12.43 12.86
CA ASN A 691 6.52 -12.21 14.03
C ASN A 691 6.99 -13.11 15.18
N ARG A 692 7.89 -12.60 16.03
CA ARG A 692 8.49 -13.39 17.13
C ARG A 692 7.46 -13.95 18.11
N ASN A 693 6.34 -13.26 18.31
CA ASN A 693 5.30 -13.67 19.25
C ASN A 693 4.60 -14.97 18.83
N GLU A 694 4.66 -15.36 17.54
CA GLU A 694 4.09 -16.63 17.07
C GLU A 694 4.98 -17.84 17.39
N TYR A 695 6.23 -17.61 17.81
CA TYR A 695 7.26 -18.65 17.93
C TYR A 695 7.94 -18.68 19.30
N GLU A 696 7.23 -18.28 20.36
CA GLU A 696 7.74 -18.25 21.76
C GLU A 696 8.25 -19.61 22.27
N TYR A 697 7.85 -20.71 21.62
CA TYR A 697 8.32 -22.07 21.94
C TYR A 697 9.72 -22.39 21.39
N LEU A 698 10.30 -21.52 20.55
CA LEU A 698 11.68 -21.60 20.06
C LEU A 698 12.59 -20.74 20.92
N SER A 699 13.81 -21.21 21.19
CA SER A 699 14.81 -20.35 21.84
C SER A 699 15.45 -19.37 20.85
N ASP A 700 16.10 -18.32 21.35
CA ASP A 700 16.79 -17.32 20.50
C ASP A 700 17.79 -17.96 19.52
N ASP A 701 18.61 -18.91 19.99
CA ASP A 701 19.53 -19.69 19.13
C ASP A 701 18.80 -20.41 17.99
N GLU A 702 17.61 -20.94 18.25
CA GLU A 702 16.83 -21.71 17.28
C GLU A 702 16.21 -20.78 16.23
N ILE A 703 15.75 -19.60 16.67
CA ILE A 703 15.29 -18.53 15.78
C ILE A 703 16.43 -18.09 14.87
N VAL A 704 17.64 -17.87 15.41
CA VAL A 704 18.82 -17.47 14.62
C VAL A 704 19.14 -18.51 13.55
N ILE A 705 19.26 -19.79 13.93
CA ILE A 705 19.55 -20.88 12.99
C ILE A 705 18.49 -20.94 11.88
N SER A 706 17.21 -20.83 12.24
CA SER A 706 16.10 -20.96 11.31
C SER A 706 15.97 -19.77 10.36
N CYS A 707 16.24 -18.56 10.85
CA CYS A 707 16.28 -17.36 10.03
C CYS A 707 17.44 -17.41 9.04
N GLU A 708 18.61 -17.90 9.45
CA GLU A 708 19.76 -18.02 8.54
C GLU A 708 19.48 -19.04 7.40
N ILE A 709 18.88 -20.19 7.74
CA ILE A 709 18.41 -21.15 6.74
C ILE A 709 17.40 -20.52 5.77
N ALA A 710 16.40 -19.78 6.30
CA ALA A 710 15.38 -19.13 5.50
C ALA A 710 15.94 -18.01 4.62
N LYS A 711 16.94 -17.27 5.11
CA LYS A 711 17.67 -16.22 4.39
C LYS A 711 18.44 -16.79 3.21
N GLU A 712 19.24 -17.83 3.42
CA GLU A 712 20.00 -18.49 2.34
C GLU A 712 19.04 -19.06 1.28
N LEU A 713 17.94 -19.68 1.71
CA LEU A 713 16.92 -20.17 0.78
C LEU A 713 16.26 -19.02 -0.01
N SER A 714 15.98 -17.89 0.63
CA SER A 714 15.42 -16.69 -0.01
C SER A 714 16.36 -16.12 -1.08
N GLN A 715 17.67 -16.12 -0.83
CA GLN A 715 18.69 -15.71 -1.80
C GLN A 715 18.71 -16.65 -3.02
N ARG A 716 18.57 -17.96 -2.80
CA ARG A 716 18.47 -18.93 -3.91
C ARG A 716 17.18 -18.71 -4.72
N ILE A 717 16.05 -18.47 -4.07
CA ILE A 717 14.78 -18.16 -4.73
C ILE A 717 14.90 -16.89 -5.58
N GLN A 718 15.52 -15.82 -5.07
CA GLN A 718 15.79 -14.61 -5.84
C GLN A 718 16.62 -14.92 -7.10
N SER A 719 17.65 -15.75 -6.95
CA SER A 719 18.52 -16.18 -8.05
C SER A 719 17.81 -17.04 -9.11
N ALA A 720 16.82 -17.85 -8.70
CA ALA A 720 15.98 -18.62 -9.62
C ALA A 720 15.01 -17.70 -10.37
N ILE A 721 14.35 -16.78 -9.66
CA ILE A 721 13.39 -15.82 -10.24
C ILE A 721 14.07 -14.91 -11.26
N SER A 722 15.29 -14.42 -10.98
CA SER A 722 16.04 -13.58 -11.92
C SER A 722 16.40 -14.29 -13.23
N ARG A 723 16.37 -15.62 -13.25
CA ARG A 723 16.56 -16.49 -14.44
C ARG A 723 15.25 -17.00 -15.04
N GLY A 724 14.12 -16.44 -14.62
CA GLY A 724 12.80 -16.71 -15.22
C GLY A 724 12.00 -17.83 -14.55
N VAL A 725 12.48 -18.42 -13.45
CA VAL A 725 11.67 -19.37 -12.67
C VAL A 725 10.51 -18.61 -12.02
N LYS A 726 9.28 -19.04 -12.30
CA LYS A 726 8.08 -18.45 -11.70
C LYS A 726 7.93 -18.94 -10.25
N ARG A 727 7.45 -18.08 -9.36
CA ARG A 727 7.24 -18.40 -7.94
C ARG A 727 6.35 -19.61 -7.74
N TRP A 728 5.28 -19.73 -8.54
CA TRP A 728 4.35 -20.86 -8.47
C TRP A 728 4.96 -22.23 -8.83
N GLN A 729 6.20 -22.28 -9.33
CA GLN A 729 6.92 -23.53 -9.58
C GLN A 729 7.65 -24.02 -8.33
N ILE A 730 7.87 -23.16 -7.33
CA ILE A 730 8.81 -23.41 -6.25
C ILE A 730 8.17 -24.21 -5.12
N ILE A 731 8.84 -25.29 -4.72
CA ILE A 731 8.62 -26.00 -3.46
C ILE A 731 9.91 -25.84 -2.64
N THR A 732 9.80 -25.45 -1.38
CA THR A 732 10.94 -25.25 -0.50
C THR A 732 11.30 -26.51 0.27
N ASP A 733 12.58 -26.78 0.52
CA ASP A 733 13.04 -27.78 1.48
C ASP A 733 14.16 -27.15 2.34
N PRO A 734 14.00 -27.02 3.67
CA PRO A 734 15.05 -26.50 4.52
C PRO A 734 16.25 -27.46 4.68
N GLY A 735 16.22 -28.64 4.05
CA GLY A 735 17.36 -29.52 3.85
C GLY A 735 17.76 -30.28 5.11
N ILE A 736 16.88 -31.15 5.61
CA ILE A 736 17.18 -32.00 6.78
C ILE A 736 18.36 -32.94 6.43
N GLY A 737 19.40 -32.87 7.25
CA GLY A 737 20.63 -33.66 7.13
C GLY A 737 21.66 -33.10 6.14
N PHE A 738 21.39 -31.95 5.54
CA PHE A 738 22.31 -31.25 4.64
C PHE A 738 22.89 -30.03 5.33
N ALA A 739 24.22 -30.04 5.55
CA ALA A 739 24.95 -29.03 6.31
C ALA A 739 24.37 -28.72 7.70
N LYS A 740 23.84 -29.74 8.40
CA LYS A 740 23.20 -29.58 9.72
C LYS A 740 23.61 -30.70 10.68
N ASN A 741 23.96 -30.31 11.91
CA ASN A 741 24.21 -31.26 13.00
C ASN A 741 22.90 -31.79 13.62
N LEU A 742 23.00 -32.69 14.61
CA LEU A 742 21.82 -33.30 15.25
C LEU A 742 20.85 -32.25 15.81
N LYS A 743 21.35 -31.26 16.58
CA LYS A 743 20.51 -30.22 17.18
C LYS A 743 19.80 -29.42 16.09
N GLN A 744 20.53 -28.98 15.07
CA GLN A 744 20.01 -28.17 13.96
C GLN A 744 18.94 -28.89 13.12
N ASN A 745 19.07 -30.20 12.92
CA ASN A 745 18.02 -30.99 12.26
C ASN A 745 16.70 -30.95 13.03
N LEU A 746 16.76 -31.06 14.37
CA LEU A 746 15.57 -30.96 15.21
C LEU A 746 14.98 -29.53 15.22
N VAL A 747 15.84 -28.51 15.22
CA VAL A 747 15.44 -27.10 15.10
C VAL A 747 14.71 -26.86 13.79
N THR A 748 15.24 -27.36 12.68
CA THR A 748 14.63 -27.22 11.35
C THR A 748 13.19 -27.76 11.33
N ILE A 749 12.93 -28.88 12.02
CA ILE A 749 11.59 -29.46 12.15
C ILE A 749 10.69 -28.58 13.03
N ARG A 750 11.15 -28.17 14.22
CA ARG A 750 10.34 -27.31 15.13
C ARG A 750 10.01 -25.95 14.54
N ALA A 751 10.95 -25.39 13.77
CA ALA A 751 10.86 -24.05 13.20
C ALA A 751 10.28 -24.02 11.78
N THR A 752 9.73 -25.14 11.28
CA THR A 752 9.15 -25.21 9.92
C THR A 752 8.09 -24.11 9.68
N ARG A 753 7.26 -23.78 10.68
CA ARG A 753 6.27 -22.68 10.58
C ARG A 753 6.93 -21.30 10.41
N LEU A 754 8.00 -21.05 11.16
CA LEU A 754 8.78 -19.80 11.07
C LEU A 754 9.42 -19.69 9.68
N ILE A 755 10.08 -20.75 9.21
CA ILE A 755 10.69 -20.76 7.87
C ILE A 755 9.63 -20.49 6.80
N LYS A 756 8.45 -21.11 6.93
CA LYS A 756 7.32 -20.91 6.01
C LYS A 756 6.67 -19.53 6.09
N SER A 757 6.84 -18.76 7.17
CA SER A 757 6.31 -17.40 7.32
C SER A 757 7.36 -16.30 7.12
N TYR A 758 8.63 -16.69 6.98
CA TYR A 758 9.75 -15.78 6.83
C TYR A 758 9.67 -14.94 5.55
N SER A 759 10.05 -13.67 5.64
CA SER A 759 10.24 -12.80 4.48
C SER A 759 11.34 -11.78 4.74
N ILE A 760 11.96 -11.28 3.66
CA ILE A 760 13.15 -10.45 3.72
C ILE A 760 13.19 -9.45 2.56
N LEU A 761 13.70 -8.25 2.81
CA LEU A 761 14.20 -7.33 1.78
C LEU A 761 15.68 -7.57 1.58
N LEU A 762 16.05 -8.01 0.38
CA LEU A 762 17.41 -8.21 -0.07
C LEU A 762 17.85 -7.00 -0.89
N LYS A 763 18.88 -6.29 -0.41
CA LYS A 763 19.52 -5.22 -1.18
C LYS A 763 20.64 -5.79 -2.03
N ASP A 764 20.56 -5.56 -3.33
CA ASP A 764 21.66 -5.82 -4.25
C ASP A 764 22.62 -4.64 -4.25
N GLU A 765 23.84 -4.86 -3.76
CA GLU A 765 24.87 -3.82 -3.68
C GLU A 765 25.40 -3.37 -5.05
N THR A 766 25.24 -4.19 -6.09
CA THR A 766 25.74 -3.88 -7.44
C THR A 766 24.77 -3.02 -8.24
N THR A 767 23.46 -3.23 -8.04
CA THR A 767 22.40 -2.52 -8.76
C THR A 767 21.70 -1.45 -7.91
N GLU A 768 22.01 -1.39 -6.61
CA GLU A 768 21.29 -0.62 -5.58
C GLU A 768 19.79 -0.93 -5.50
N THR A 769 19.34 -2.01 -6.15
CA THR A 769 17.94 -2.44 -6.12
C THR A 769 17.64 -3.20 -4.84
N THR A 770 16.39 -3.10 -4.37
CA THR A 770 15.91 -3.86 -3.22
C THR A 770 14.78 -4.77 -3.67
N GLU A 771 14.94 -6.08 -3.43
CA GLU A 771 13.94 -7.08 -3.77
C GLU A 771 13.34 -7.70 -2.52
N PHE A 772 12.01 -7.76 -2.47
CA PHE A 772 11.27 -8.44 -1.42
C PHE A 772 11.08 -9.91 -1.77
N ILE A 773 11.52 -10.80 -0.90
CA ILE A 773 11.33 -12.24 -1.02
C ILE A 773 10.54 -12.73 0.18
N SER A 774 9.43 -13.42 -0.10
CA SER A 774 8.59 -14.05 0.92
C SER A 774 8.60 -15.57 0.76
N LEU A 775 8.74 -16.32 1.85
CA LEU A 775 8.52 -17.76 1.87
C LEU A 775 7.07 -18.11 2.20
N LYS A 776 6.27 -17.09 2.60
CA LYS A 776 4.84 -17.23 2.90
C LYS A 776 4.12 -17.90 1.73
N ARG A 777 3.37 -18.96 2.05
CA ARG A 777 2.52 -19.74 1.13
C ARG A 777 3.27 -20.54 0.05
N LEU A 778 4.59 -20.65 0.10
CA LEU A 778 5.30 -21.68 -0.66
C LEU A 778 5.11 -23.06 0.00
N PRO A 779 4.86 -24.13 -0.77
CA PRO A 779 4.88 -25.48 -0.24
C PRO A 779 6.22 -25.84 0.36
N ILE A 780 6.23 -26.55 1.48
CA ILE A 780 7.45 -27.02 2.13
C ILE A 780 7.51 -28.55 2.18
N LEU A 781 8.62 -29.09 1.68
CA LEU A 781 8.98 -30.50 1.70
C LEU A 781 9.92 -30.78 2.86
N LEU A 782 9.71 -31.89 3.58
CA LEU A 782 10.64 -32.38 4.59
C LEU A 782 10.99 -33.86 4.37
N GLY A 783 12.29 -34.17 4.33
CA GLY A 783 12.81 -35.53 4.16
C GLY A 783 13.56 -36.09 5.38
N PRO A 784 12.88 -36.41 6.51
CA PRO A 784 13.55 -36.95 7.69
C PRO A 784 13.92 -38.45 7.58
N SER A 785 13.36 -39.16 6.60
CA SER A 785 13.38 -40.62 6.54
C SER A 785 14.78 -41.24 6.62
N ARG A 786 14.94 -42.15 7.59
CA ARG A 786 16.17 -42.94 7.85
C ARG A 786 17.45 -42.10 8.08
N LYS A 787 17.34 -40.79 8.32
CA LYS A 787 18.51 -39.90 8.54
C LYS A 787 19.27 -40.28 9.82
N LYS A 788 20.56 -39.93 9.88
CA LYS A 788 21.49 -40.34 10.95
C LYS A 788 21.03 -39.89 12.34
N PHE A 789 20.46 -38.69 12.47
CA PHE A 789 20.03 -38.16 13.77
C PHE A 789 18.95 -39.04 14.45
N ILE A 790 18.05 -39.64 13.67
CA ILE A 790 17.05 -40.59 14.19
C ILE A 790 17.75 -41.81 14.77
N GLY A 791 18.71 -42.37 14.02
CA GLY A 791 19.49 -43.52 14.47
C GLY A 791 20.27 -43.24 15.76
N THR A 792 20.84 -42.03 15.89
CA THR A 792 21.55 -41.61 17.09
C THR A 792 20.63 -41.46 18.31
N LEU A 793 19.41 -40.96 18.13
CA LEU A 793 18.46 -40.76 19.25
C LEU A 793 17.70 -42.02 19.66
N THR A 794 17.65 -43.03 18.79
CA THR A 794 16.88 -44.27 18.99
C THR A 794 17.76 -45.51 19.13
N ASP A 795 19.09 -45.32 19.19
CA ASP A 795 20.10 -46.39 19.21
C ASP A 795 19.95 -47.39 18.04
N LYS A 796 19.55 -46.89 16.87
CA LYS A 796 19.41 -47.65 15.61
C LYS A 796 20.52 -47.32 14.63
N THR A 797 21.60 -48.10 14.67
CA THR A 797 22.78 -47.94 13.80
C THR A 797 22.46 -48.26 12.33
N VAL A 798 21.60 -49.24 12.06
CA VAL A 798 21.18 -49.63 10.71
C VAL A 798 20.04 -48.74 10.22
N ALA A 799 20.17 -48.21 9.00
CA ALA A 799 19.19 -47.26 8.45
C ALA A 799 17.79 -47.85 8.27
N LYS A 800 17.68 -49.15 7.93
CA LYS A 800 16.40 -49.85 7.75
C LYS A 800 15.61 -50.01 9.05
N ASP A 801 16.29 -50.00 10.21
CA ASP A 801 15.64 -50.20 11.51
C ASP A 801 15.07 -48.90 12.10
N ARG A 802 15.10 -47.80 11.33
CA ARG A 802 14.70 -46.44 11.77
C ARG A 802 13.25 -46.11 11.41
N THR A 803 12.44 -47.07 10.98
CA THR A 803 11.06 -46.83 10.50
C THR A 803 10.18 -46.17 11.55
N ILE A 804 10.17 -46.69 12.80
CA ILE A 804 9.35 -46.10 13.88
C ILE A 804 9.79 -44.66 14.20
N GLY A 805 11.09 -44.41 14.31
CA GLY A 805 11.62 -43.07 14.52
C GLY A 805 11.31 -42.12 13.35
N THR A 806 11.30 -42.64 12.12
CA THR A 806 10.87 -41.90 10.93
C THR A 806 9.39 -41.53 11.02
N CYS A 807 8.51 -42.48 11.37
CA CYS A 807 7.07 -42.23 11.52
C CYS A 807 6.79 -41.15 12.58
N ALA A 808 7.42 -41.23 13.75
CA ALA A 808 7.29 -40.21 14.80
C ALA A 808 7.78 -38.83 14.33
N THR A 809 8.87 -38.79 13.55
CA THR A 809 9.40 -37.55 13.01
C THR A 809 8.47 -36.96 11.93
N VAL A 810 7.94 -37.78 11.02
CA VAL A 810 6.99 -37.35 10.00
C VAL A 810 5.71 -36.80 10.62
N MET A 811 5.17 -37.46 11.65
CA MET A 811 4.03 -36.95 12.42
C MET A 811 4.30 -35.53 12.96
N SER A 812 5.50 -35.31 13.48
CA SER A 812 5.94 -34.00 13.96
C SER A 812 6.08 -32.98 12.81
N CYS A 813 6.67 -33.39 11.68
CA CYS A 813 6.77 -32.55 10.48
C CYS A 813 5.41 -32.04 10.01
N ILE A 814 4.39 -32.92 9.97
CA ILE A 814 3.01 -32.53 9.63
C ILE A 814 2.47 -31.52 10.65
N GLY A 815 2.65 -31.78 11.95
CA GLY A 815 2.23 -30.87 13.01
C GLY A 815 2.87 -29.49 12.92
N TYR A 816 4.14 -29.41 12.51
CA TYR A 816 4.86 -28.14 12.29
C TYR A 816 4.64 -27.55 10.88
N GLY A 817 3.73 -28.09 10.08
CA GLY A 817 3.25 -27.45 8.85
C GLY A 817 3.89 -27.92 7.55
N ALA A 818 4.45 -29.14 7.50
CA ALA A 818 4.91 -29.76 6.26
C ALA A 818 3.76 -29.99 5.27
N ASP A 819 4.01 -29.69 4.00
CA ASP A 819 3.05 -29.91 2.91
C ASP A 819 3.37 -31.19 2.13
N VAL A 820 4.66 -31.51 2.01
CA VAL A 820 5.18 -32.74 1.39
C VAL A 820 6.15 -33.43 2.35
N VAL A 821 6.05 -34.75 2.46
CA VAL A 821 7.00 -35.56 3.24
C VAL A 821 7.67 -36.60 2.36
N ARG A 822 8.99 -36.68 2.43
CA ARG A 822 9.80 -37.58 1.59
C ARG A 822 10.29 -38.79 2.39
N ALA A 823 9.92 -40.01 1.96
CA ALA A 823 10.18 -41.23 2.73
C ALA A 823 10.47 -42.50 1.93
N HIS A 824 11.26 -43.40 2.53
CA HIS A 824 11.53 -44.74 2.01
C HIS A 824 10.42 -45.74 2.40
N ASP A 825 9.98 -45.70 3.65
CA ASP A 825 8.99 -46.61 4.25
C ASP A 825 7.59 -46.08 3.96
N TYR A 826 7.21 -46.06 2.68
CA TYR A 826 6.03 -45.32 2.19
C TYR A 826 4.70 -45.89 2.70
N ARG A 827 4.60 -47.20 2.95
CA ARG A 827 3.38 -47.83 3.49
C ARG A 827 3.08 -47.31 4.89
N GLU A 828 4.06 -47.40 5.78
CA GLU A 828 3.93 -46.96 7.16
C GLU A 828 3.75 -45.43 7.23
N VAL A 829 4.49 -44.69 6.40
CA VAL A 829 4.37 -43.22 6.38
C VAL A 829 3.03 -42.77 5.81
N ARG A 830 2.36 -43.54 4.93
CA ARG A 830 1.02 -43.20 4.45
C ARG A 830 0.01 -43.18 5.60
N GLU A 831 0.05 -44.17 6.48
CA GLU A 831 -0.80 -44.22 7.67
C GLU A 831 -0.52 -43.05 8.61
N VAL A 832 0.76 -42.69 8.77
CA VAL A 832 1.16 -41.50 9.55
C VAL A 832 0.63 -40.22 8.94
N CYS A 833 0.65 -40.07 7.61
CA CYS A 833 0.09 -38.90 6.93
C CYS A 833 -1.41 -38.78 7.19
N GLN A 834 -2.16 -39.88 7.09
CA GLN A 834 -3.59 -39.90 7.39
C GLN A 834 -3.88 -39.49 8.83
N MET A 835 -3.13 -40.03 9.79
CA MET A 835 -3.30 -39.70 11.21
C MET A 835 -2.89 -38.25 11.51
N GLY A 836 -1.78 -37.79 10.93
CA GLY A 836 -1.28 -36.43 11.07
C GLY A 836 -2.24 -35.39 10.49
N ASP A 837 -2.78 -35.65 9.30
CA ASP A 837 -3.78 -34.78 8.68
C ASP A 837 -5.09 -34.75 9.52
N ALA A 838 -5.52 -35.89 10.08
CA ALA A 838 -6.68 -35.92 10.95
C ALA A 838 -6.49 -35.09 12.23
N ILE A 839 -5.31 -35.20 12.87
CA ILE A 839 -5.02 -34.50 14.13
C ILE A 839 -4.74 -33.01 13.93
N TYR A 840 -3.87 -32.67 12.97
CA TYR A 840 -3.35 -31.32 12.82
C TYR A 840 -4.08 -30.49 11.77
N LYS A 841 -4.68 -31.14 10.77
CA LYS A 841 -5.43 -30.48 9.68
C LYS A 841 -6.93 -30.74 9.74
N ARG A 842 -7.44 -31.38 10.80
CA ARG A 842 -8.87 -31.74 10.99
C ARG A 842 -9.50 -32.45 9.79
N ARG A 843 -8.68 -33.12 9.00
CA ARG A 843 -9.09 -33.76 7.76
C ARG A 843 -9.31 -35.25 8.00
N VAL A 844 -10.57 -35.67 8.06
CA VAL A 844 -10.94 -37.08 8.15
C VAL A 844 -11.39 -37.59 6.79
N ASN A 845 -10.85 -38.71 6.33
CA ASN A 845 -11.31 -39.33 5.09
C ASN A 845 -12.76 -39.83 5.27
N ASN A 846 -13.70 -39.26 4.52
CA ASN A 846 -15.14 -39.59 4.59
C ASN A 846 -15.48 -41.06 4.26
N LYS A 847 -14.53 -41.87 3.75
CA LYS A 847 -14.72 -43.32 3.59
C LYS A 847 -14.75 -44.09 4.91
N SER A 848 -14.32 -43.49 6.02
CA SER A 848 -14.15 -44.16 7.31
C SER A 848 -15.19 -43.79 8.38
N LEU A 849 -16.18 -42.95 8.04
CA LEU A 849 -17.19 -42.40 8.96
C LEU A 849 -18.58 -43.03 8.81
N VAL A 850 -18.68 -44.21 8.18
CA VAL A 850 -19.92 -45.00 8.08
C VAL A 850 -19.90 -46.17 9.05
#